data_AF-A0A6A6VE46-F1
#
_entry.id   AF-A0A6A6VE46-F1
#
_cell.length_a   1.000
_cell.length_b   1.000
_cell.length_c   1.000
_cell.angle_alpha   90.00
_cell.angle_beta   90.00
_cell.angle_gamma   90.00
#
_symmetry.space_group_name_H-M   'P 1'
#
loop_
_entity.id
_entity.type
_entity.pdbx_description
1 polymer ?
#
loop_
_entity_poly.entity_id
_entity_poly.type
_entity_poly.pdbx_seq_one_letter_code
_entity_poly.pdbx_strand_id
1 'polypeptide(L)'
;MVPAPAVPEIYEDELLSAIEARAESLQSLRELGPPDLVHLIKQPNKAPNKQVGVYHHVTGIDASSSASLAAYINTLTYSPHDKHHKVVSGTYCCYNAFSRLDMRVQVYIPGTVESYCIDERGDKRVATDELWLETYLCSVLRAYSYADDGSGETIKKIVGVRRFNPVTNTESEHKFLDAAERLFFNGWQLGSDPEIQVPNLVSNHLTTGLLNYIHTTGRYASGINLFEKLRTRDAEISSLLARVYIAADEEVKAVQLLHEAIEELPMDYSLLDCQADFCNKKGRSDLALEIAKRSVVSAPSEFGTWARLAEVYVSQERWDLALLTLNSCPMFTYQDKDAPRMPDPQKVFLPPMPEAMCDEIEDSNVEDMEHVHPHLRKLHAAGFKGTFLKAYMLLTEITEKIGWDQLLRVRSQVFVMEEEYRTEKGHTMPRSASNTALHSTTPTTNGHGEPEEVSESEDAAKEPAAAGDDIEKPSSTVAPVVVKAGGATDEPASPASTSDAPYTTFQNKRLCERWLDNLFMVLYEDLRVYTIWRTEMAQYRQQQLVYKKSAEEWEILGELAERLHHPEEAVEAYENCLSIRFSPKAMRGVLVRNERTKDVRQVCGALIRLVTWQYRWYSEFSPYLLYTIRKLIEEEGAVKIRSIIQGTSLPQHVLDLTHQYAALCAAFRSSGSDG
;
A
#
# COMPACT_ATOMS: atom_id res chain seq x y z
N MET A 1 8.35 -26.21 19.44
CA MET A 1 7.07 -25.77 18.85
C MET A 1 6.71 -24.54 19.66
N VAL A 2 6.74 -23.35 19.04
CA VAL A 2 6.35 -22.12 19.74
C VAL A 2 4.87 -22.25 20.09
N PRO A 3 4.45 -21.89 21.31
CA PRO A 3 3.05 -21.87 21.69
C PRO A 3 2.25 -20.97 20.73
N ALA A 4 1.03 -21.37 20.38
CA ALA A 4 0.15 -20.53 19.54
C ALA A 4 -0.02 -19.14 20.17
N PRO A 5 -0.17 -18.07 19.36
CA PRO A 5 -0.18 -16.72 19.88
C PRO A 5 -1.40 -16.54 20.77
N ALA A 6 -1.31 -15.74 21.82
CA ALA A 6 -2.43 -15.50 22.71
C ALA A 6 -3.63 -14.95 21.94
N VAL A 7 -4.82 -15.13 22.52
CA VAL A 7 -6.07 -14.76 21.87
C VAL A 7 -6.46 -13.36 22.37
N PRO A 8 -6.45 -12.32 21.52
CA PRO A 8 -7.05 -11.04 21.88
C PRO A 8 -8.57 -11.25 22.06
N GLU A 9 -9.16 -10.54 23.03
CA GLU A 9 -10.59 -10.65 23.32
C GLU A 9 -11.22 -9.26 23.32
N ILE A 10 -12.14 -9.04 22.39
CA ILE A 10 -12.95 -7.84 22.32
C ILE A 10 -14.35 -8.17 22.85
N TYR A 11 -14.74 -7.50 23.92
CA TYR A 11 -16.01 -7.76 24.62
C TYR A 11 -17.12 -6.93 23.98
N GLU A 12 -18.19 -7.63 23.59
CA GLU A 12 -19.40 -6.99 23.09
C GLU A 12 -20.18 -6.32 24.22
N ASP A 13 -20.87 -5.22 23.90
CA ASP A 13 -21.84 -4.63 24.83
C ASP A 13 -23.16 -5.41 24.80
N GLU A 14 -23.66 -5.68 23.59
CA GLU A 14 -24.81 -6.56 23.32
C GLU A 14 -24.37 -7.87 22.66
N LEU A 15 -24.91 -8.99 23.14
CA LEU A 15 -24.57 -10.33 22.63
C LEU A 15 -24.90 -10.44 21.14
N LEU A 16 -23.96 -10.95 20.34
CA LEU A 16 -24.07 -11.15 18.88
C LEU A 16 -23.98 -9.88 18.02
N SER A 17 -23.81 -8.71 18.62
CA SER A 17 -23.69 -7.43 17.90
C SER A 17 -22.58 -7.44 16.84
N ALA A 18 -21.46 -8.15 17.08
CA ALA A 18 -20.39 -8.31 16.09
C ALA A 18 -20.82 -9.11 14.85
N ILE A 19 -21.64 -10.15 15.04
CA ILE A 19 -22.13 -11.01 13.96
C ILE A 19 -23.18 -10.26 13.13
N GLU A 20 -24.03 -9.47 13.79
CA GLU A 20 -25.03 -8.63 13.16
C GLU A 20 -24.38 -7.52 12.33
N ALA A 21 -23.43 -6.78 12.90
CA ALA A 21 -22.66 -5.76 12.18
C ALA A 21 -21.92 -6.35 10.95
N ARG A 22 -21.38 -7.57 11.09
CA ARG A 22 -20.78 -8.28 9.96
C ARG A 22 -21.82 -8.58 8.88
N ALA A 23 -23.01 -9.07 9.23
CA ALA A 23 -24.07 -9.36 8.28
C ALA A 23 -24.54 -8.12 7.52
N GLU A 24 -24.67 -6.98 8.20
CA GLU A 24 -25.02 -5.69 7.58
C GLU A 24 -23.92 -5.21 6.62
N SER A 25 -22.66 -5.44 6.96
CA SER A 25 -21.52 -5.01 6.14
C SER A 25 -21.40 -5.75 4.79
N LEU A 26 -22.01 -6.94 4.64
CA LEU A 26 -21.85 -7.80 3.45
C LEU A 26 -22.19 -7.08 2.14
N GLN A 27 -23.25 -6.26 2.14
CA GLN A 27 -23.68 -5.51 0.95
C GLN A 27 -22.67 -4.46 0.48
N SER A 28 -21.77 -4.03 1.36
CA SER A 28 -20.76 -3.01 1.09
C SER A 28 -19.41 -3.58 0.66
N LEU A 29 -19.19 -4.89 0.81
CA LEU A 29 -17.93 -5.54 0.46
C LEU A 29 -17.73 -5.55 -1.06
N ARG A 30 -16.52 -5.22 -1.50
CA ARG A 30 -16.19 -5.11 -2.94
C ARG A 30 -14.93 -5.88 -3.32
N GLU A 31 -14.06 -6.17 -2.36
CA GLU A 31 -12.76 -6.81 -2.57
C GLU A 31 -12.81 -8.26 -2.07
N LEU A 32 -11.66 -8.81 -1.69
CA LEU A 32 -11.53 -10.12 -1.04
C LEU A 32 -12.36 -10.24 0.25
N GLY A 33 -12.87 -9.13 0.83
CA GLY A 33 -13.61 -9.07 2.08
C GLY A 33 -12.73 -8.92 3.32
N PRO A 34 -13.33 -8.65 4.49
CA PRO A 34 -12.62 -8.39 5.74
C PRO A 34 -11.99 -9.66 6.31
N PRO A 35 -11.03 -9.55 7.26
CA PRO A 35 -10.54 -10.69 8.03
C PRO A 35 -11.67 -11.54 8.60
N ASP A 36 -11.39 -12.82 8.80
CA ASP A 36 -12.38 -13.76 9.31
C ASP A 36 -12.73 -13.38 10.75
N LEU A 37 -14.00 -13.53 11.11
CA LEU A 37 -14.52 -13.19 12.44
C LEU A 37 -14.70 -14.47 13.25
N VAL A 38 -14.18 -14.49 14.46
CA VAL A 38 -14.45 -15.56 15.42
C VAL A 38 -15.15 -14.95 16.60
N HIS A 39 -16.38 -15.40 16.83
CA HIS A 39 -17.21 -15.00 17.96
C HIS A 39 -17.34 -16.17 18.93
N LEU A 40 -17.24 -15.91 20.22
CA LEU A 40 -17.37 -16.89 21.30
C LEU A 40 -18.39 -16.40 22.33
N ILE A 41 -19.24 -17.31 22.77
CA ILE A 41 -20.13 -17.09 23.91
C ILE A 41 -19.49 -17.75 25.13
N LYS A 42 -19.13 -16.92 26.10
CA LYS A 42 -18.52 -17.33 27.36
C LYS A 42 -19.52 -17.24 28.50
N GLN A 43 -19.47 -18.20 29.41
CA GLN A 43 -20.30 -18.26 30.60
C GLN A 43 -19.40 -18.27 31.85
N PRO A 44 -19.58 -17.34 32.80
CA PRO A 44 -18.82 -17.34 34.05
C PRO A 44 -19.13 -18.59 34.88
N ASN A 45 -18.11 -19.24 35.41
CA ASN A 45 -18.24 -20.44 36.24
C ASN A 45 -19.09 -20.20 37.51
N LYS A 46 -19.11 -18.96 38.01
CA LYS A 46 -19.86 -18.57 39.22
C LYS A 46 -21.30 -18.13 38.92
N ALA A 47 -21.63 -17.79 37.68
CA ALA A 47 -22.92 -17.19 37.32
C ALA A 47 -23.42 -17.77 35.99
N PRO A 48 -24.00 -18.99 36.01
CA PRO A 48 -24.32 -19.71 34.78
C PRO A 48 -25.38 -19.05 33.90
N ASN A 49 -26.19 -18.15 34.45
CA ASN A 49 -27.25 -17.47 33.71
C ASN A 49 -26.75 -16.21 32.97
N LYS A 50 -25.49 -15.80 33.19
CA LYS A 50 -24.92 -14.65 32.49
C LYS A 50 -24.05 -15.15 31.34
N GLN A 51 -24.30 -14.66 30.14
CA GLN A 51 -23.47 -14.92 28.97
C GLN A 51 -22.77 -13.63 28.56
N VAL A 52 -21.55 -13.76 28.08
CA VAL A 52 -20.73 -12.65 27.58
C VAL A 52 -20.27 -13.03 26.18
N GLY A 53 -20.50 -12.14 25.22
CA GLY A 53 -19.99 -12.27 23.87
C GLY A 53 -18.60 -11.68 23.78
N VAL A 54 -17.66 -12.45 23.22
CA VAL A 54 -16.32 -11.96 22.89
C VAL A 54 -15.98 -12.34 21.46
N TYR A 55 -15.26 -11.49 20.78
CA TYR A 55 -14.81 -11.78 19.42
C TYR A 55 -13.37 -11.35 19.19
N HIS A 56 -12.79 -11.89 18.13
CA HIS A 56 -11.52 -11.48 17.56
C HIS A 56 -11.50 -11.77 16.07
N HIS A 57 -10.53 -11.16 15.39
CA HIS A 57 -10.33 -11.38 13.97
C HIS A 57 -9.18 -12.36 13.73
N VAL A 58 -9.25 -13.09 12.62
CA VAL A 58 -8.21 -14.05 12.25
C VAL A 58 -8.00 -14.08 10.73
N THR A 59 -6.78 -14.41 10.32
CA THR A 59 -6.43 -14.73 8.93
C THR A 59 -5.48 -15.92 8.89
N GLY A 60 -5.51 -16.69 7.80
CA GLY A 60 -4.58 -17.80 7.57
C GLY A 60 -4.95 -19.13 8.23
N ILE A 61 -6.18 -19.28 8.74
CA ILE A 61 -6.71 -20.58 9.15
C ILE A 61 -7.20 -21.34 7.92
N ASP A 62 -7.00 -22.66 7.93
CA ASP A 62 -7.48 -23.55 6.88
C ASP A 62 -9.01 -23.58 6.83
N ALA A 63 -9.58 -22.92 5.82
CA ALA A 63 -11.02 -22.84 5.56
C ALA A 63 -11.50 -23.86 4.50
N SER A 64 -10.76 -24.95 4.28
CA SER A 64 -11.13 -26.02 3.34
C SER A 64 -12.34 -26.85 3.76
N SER A 65 -12.72 -26.82 5.04
CA SER A 65 -13.87 -27.59 5.54
C SER A 65 -14.46 -26.97 6.81
N SER A 66 -15.69 -27.36 7.15
CA SER A 66 -16.28 -27.01 8.45
C SER A 66 -15.54 -27.64 9.62
N ALA A 67 -14.92 -28.81 9.43
CA ALA A 67 -14.17 -29.52 10.46
C ALA A 67 -12.88 -28.78 10.86
N SER A 68 -12.15 -28.20 9.91
CA SER A 68 -10.92 -27.43 10.21
C SER A 68 -11.24 -26.14 10.99
N LEU A 69 -12.30 -25.43 10.61
CA LEU A 69 -12.77 -24.24 11.34
C LEU A 69 -13.29 -24.59 12.74
N ALA A 70 -14.03 -25.69 12.88
CA ALA A 70 -14.48 -26.18 14.18
C ALA A 70 -13.29 -26.62 15.06
N ALA A 71 -12.26 -27.23 14.49
CA ALA A 71 -11.03 -27.58 15.21
C ALA A 71 -10.35 -26.34 15.76
N TYR A 72 -10.29 -25.24 15.00
CA TYR A 72 -9.78 -23.97 15.50
C TYR A 72 -10.61 -23.44 16.69
N ILE A 73 -11.95 -23.43 16.62
CA ILE A 73 -12.80 -23.03 17.76
C ILE A 73 -12.53 -23.91 18.98
N ASN A 74 -12.34 -25.22 18.80
CA ASN A 74 -12.03 -26.13 19.88
C ASN A 74 -10.70 -25.79 20.57
N THR A 75 -9.69 -25.30 19.84
CA THR A 75 -8.43 -24.82 20.46
C THR A 75 -8.65 -23.64 21.41
N LEU A 76 -9.69 -22.83 21.18
CA LEU A 76 -10.03 -21.65 22.00
C LEU A 76 -10.80 -22.02 23.27
N THR A 77 -11.27 -23.26 23.39
CA THR A 77 -12.01 -23.73 24.58
C THR A 77 -11.10 -23.78 25.82
N TYR A 78 -9.81 -24.00 25.61
CA TYR A 78 -8.81 -24.13 26.67
C TYR A 78 -7.86 -22.92 26.65
N SER A 79 -8.36 -21.75 27.02
CA SER A 79 -7.50 -20.56 27.19
C SER A 79 -6.77 -20.61 28.55
N PRO A 80 -5.42 -20.54 28.58
CA PRO A 80 -4.68 -20.54 29.84
C PRO A 80 -4.93 -19.26 30.67
N HIS A 81 -5.33 -18.16 30.03
CA HIS A 81 -5.53 -16.86 30.65
C HIS A 81 -6.92 -16.70 31.29
N ASP A 82 -7.93 -17.40 30.79
CA ASP A 82 -9.32 -17.29 31.27
C ASP A 82 -9.75 -18.56 32.00
N LYS A 83 -9.48 -18.61 33.31
CA LYS A 83 -9.88 -19.72 34.21
C LYS A 83 -11.29 -19.54 34.79
N HIS A 84 -11.93 -18.40 34.54
CA HIS A 84 -13.18 -18.02 35.19
C HIS A 84 -14.40 -18.19 34.30
N HIS A 85 -14.22 -18.24 32.99
CA HIS A 85 -15.29 -18.48 32.04
C HIS A 85 -15.08 -19.78 31.29
N LYS A 86 -16.20 -20.41 30.93
CA LYS A 86 -16.26 -21.56 30.05
C LYS A 86 -16.84 -21.12 28.70
N VAL A 87 -16.22 -21.53 27.60
CA VAL A 87 -16.77 -21.35 26.26
C VAL A 87 -17.95 -22.31 26.08
N VAL A 88 -19.12 -21.78 25.73
CA VAL A 88 -20.37 -22.53 25.53
C VAL A 88 -20.63 -22.77 24.05
N SER A 89 -20.41 -21.75 23.23
CA SER A 89 -20.52 -21.84 21.78
C SER A 89 -19.53 -20.90 21.11
N GLY A 90 -19.22 -21.18 19.84
CA GLY A 90 -18.43 -20.30 18.99
C GLY A 90 -18.94 -20.30 17.56
N THR A 91 -18.79 -19.17 16.89
CA THR A 91 -19.15 -18.99 15.47
C THR A 91 -17.92 -18.47 14.72
N TYR A 92 -17.51 -19.18 13.68
CA TYR A 92 -16.47 -18.73 12.76
C TYR A 92 -17.12 -18.24 11.47
N CYS A 93 -16.82 -17.03 11.03
CA CYS A 93 -17.33 -16.43 9.80
C CYS A 93 -16.17 -16.16 8.82
N CYS A 94 -16.22 -16.77 7.64
CA CYS A 94 -15.26 -16.60 6.54
C CYS A 94 -15.99 -16.12 5.29
N TYR A 95 -15.52 -15.04 4.68
CA TYR A 95 -16.19 -14.46 3.51
C TYR A 95 -15.70 -15.09 2.20
N ASN A 96 -16.62 -15.59 1.38
CA ASN A 96 -16.33 -16.06 0.03
C ASN A 96 -16.60 -14.92 -0.97
N ALA A 97 -15.54 -14.41 -1.60
CA ALA A 97 -15.63 -13.29 -2.53
C ALA A 97 -16.10 -13.69 -3.95
N PHE A 98 -15.95 -14.97 -4.35
CA PHE A 98 -16.47 -15.45 -5.65
C PHE A 98 -18.00 -15.41 -5.65
N SER A 99 -18.61 -16.10 -4.69
CA SER A 99 -20.06 -16.21 -4.59
C SER A 99 -20.73 -15.09 -3.78
N ARG A 100 -19.94 -14.21 -3.14
CA ARG A 100 -20.39 -13.15 -2.22
C ARG A 100 -21.27 -13.68 -1.08
N LEU A 101 -20.77 -14.73 -0.43
CA LEU A 101 -21.44 -15.40 0.68
C LEU A 101 -20.55 -15.39 1.93
N ASP A 102 -21.14 -15.24 3.10
CA ASP A 102 -20.44 -15.38 4.38
C ASP A 102 -20.64 -16.81 4.89
N MET A 103 -19.60 -17.63 4.82
CA MET A 103 -19.59 -19.00 5.33
C MET A 103 -19.47 -18.99 6.84
N ARG A 104 -20.39 -19.67 7.53
CA ARG A 104 -20.46 -19.71 8.99
C ARG A 104 -20.40 -21.13 9.51
N VAL A 105 -19.53 -21.34 10.50
CA VAL A 105 -19.44 -22.60 11.26
C VAL A 105 -19.73 -22.31 12.71
N GLN A 106 -20.84 -22.85 13.20
CA GLN A 106 -21.28 -22.70 14.58
C GLN A 106 -21.00 -24.00 15.34
N VAL A 107 -20.30 -23.90 16.45
CA VAL A 107 -19.93 -25.02 17.32
C VAL A 107 -20.59 -24.81 18.67
N TYR A 108 -21.40 -25.77 19.10
CA TYR A 108 -21.95 -25.85 20.45
C TYR A 108 -21.19 -26.89 21.24
N ILE A 109 -20.59 -26.48 22.35
CA ILE A 109 -19.77 -27.37 23.19
C ILE A 109 -20.73 -28.08 24.17
N PRO A 110 -20.79 -29.43 24.18
CA PRO A 110 -19.68 -30.34 23.86
C PRO A 110 -19.71 -31.11 22.52
N GLY A 111 -20.41 -30.68 21.45
CA GLY A 111 -20.14 -31.33 20.14
C GLY A 111 -21.03 -31.09 18.94
N THR A 112 -22.04 -30.21 18.98
CA THR A 112 -22.84 -29.98 17.76
C THR A 112 -22.13 -28.97 16.87
N VAL A 113 -21.86 -29.33 15.61
CA VAL A 113 -21.28 -28.43 14.60
C VAL A 113 -22.30 -28.24 13.49
N GLU A 114 -22.67 -26.98 13.23
CA GLU A 114 -23.54 -26.58 12.15
C GLU A 114 -22.76 -25.70 11.17
N SER A 115 -22.90 -25.95 9.88
CA SER A 115 -22.30 -25.14 8.83
C SER A 115 -23.34 -24.66 7.84
N TYR A 116 -23.37 -23.37 7.58
CA TYR A 116 -24.30 -22.72 6.67
C TYR A 116 -23.64 -21.48 6.05
N CYS A 117 -24.21 -20.92 5.00
CA CYS A 117 -23.77 -19.66 4.43
C CYS A 117 -24.88 -18.62 4.50
N ILE A 118 -24.50 -17.34 4.57
CA ILE A 118 -25.40 -16.20 4.56
C ILE A 118 -25.12 -15.37 3.32
N ASP A 119 -26.17 -15.01 2.58
CA ASP A 119 -26.05 -14.10 1.43
C ASP A 119 -26.19 -12.62 1.83
N GLU A 120 -25.99 -11.71 0.86
CA GLU A 120 -26.13 -10.26 1.06
C GLU A 120 -27.52 -9.82 1.57
N ARG A 121 -28.54 -10.68 1.46
CA ARG A 121 -29.91 -10.42 1.93
C ARG A 121 -30.14 -10.93 3.35
N GLY A 122 -29.21 -11.70 3.90
CA GLY A 122 -29.33 -12.35 5.21
C GLY A 122 -29.95 -13.75 5.15
N ASP A 123 -30.20 -14.31 3.97
CA ASP A 123 -30.83 -15.62 3.83
C ASP A 123 -29.83 -16.75 4.08
N LYS A 124 -30.23 -17.73 4.89
CA LYS A 124 -29.41 -18.92 5.18
C LYS A 124 -29.47 -19.92 4.02
N ARG A 125 -28.31 -20.34 3.55
CA ARG A 125 -28.11 -21.33 2.48
C ARG A 125 -27.21 -22.48 2.93
N VAL A 126 -27.24 -23.57 2.17
CA VAL A 126 -26.43 -24.77 2.45
C VAL A 126 -25.00 -24.55 1.95
N ALA A 127 -24.03 -24.86 2.80
CA ALA A 127 -22.61 -24.83 2.47
C ALA A 127 -22.21 -26.09 1.66
N THR A 128 -22.07 -25.94 0.34
CA THR A 128 -21.62 -27.02 -0.57
C THR A 128 -20.10 -27.12 -0.64
N ASP A 129 -19.58 -28.24 -1.14
CA ASP A 129 -18.13 -28.46 -1.28
C ASP A 129 -17.46 -27.47 -2.25
N GLU A 130 -18.17 -27.04 -3.30
CA GLU A 130 -17.69 -26.00 -4.23
C GLU A 130 -17.52 -24.66 -3.52
N LEU A 131 -18.47 -24.28 -2.65
CA LEU A 131 -18.37 -23.06 -1.85
C LEU A 131 -17.21 -23.14 -0.84
N TRP A 132 -16.93 -24.31 -0.27
CA TRP A 132 -15.76 -24.50 0.59
C TRP A 132 -14.44 -24.35 -0.16
N LEU A 133 -14.36 -24.85 -1.40
CA LEU A 133 -13.18 -24.67 -2.26
C LEU A 133 -12.92 -23.19 -2.55
N GLU A 134 -13.96 -22.44 -2.94
CA GLU A 134 -13.89 -20.99 -3.15
C GLU A 134 -13.45 -20.25 -1.88
N THR A 135 -14.05 -20.60 -0.75
CA THR A 135 -13.78 -19.98 0.55
C THR A 135 -12.34 -20.22 1.01
N TYR A 136 -11.83 -21.43 0.82
CA TYR A 136 -10.44 -21.76 1.09
C TYR A 136 -9.49 -20.90 0.27
N LEU A 137 -9.71 -20.78 -1.04
CA LEU A 137 -8.85 -19.94 -1.87
C LEU A 137 -8.92 -18.47 -1.43
N CYS A 138 -10.13 -17.95 -1.17
CA CYS A 138 -10.30 -16.60 -0.64
C CYS A 138 -9.59 -16.39 0.71
N SER A 139 -9.61 -17.37 1.63
CA SER A 139 -8.97 -17.24 2.94
C SER A 139 -7.44 -17.17 2.82
N VAL A 140 -6.85 -17.94 1.92
CA VAL A 140 -5.40 -17.89 1.62
C VAL A 140 -5.02 -16.54 1.01
N LEU A 141 -5.73 -16.09 -0.02
CA LEU A 141 -5.47 -14.79 -0.67
C LEU A 141 -5.62 -13.62 0.31
N ARG A 142 -6.65 -13.68 1.17
CA ARG A 142 -6.86 -12.70 2.23
C ARG A 142 -5.72 -12.70 3.24
N ALA A 143 -5.20 -13.87 3.63
CA ALA A 143 -4.06 -13.93 4.54
C ALA A 143 -2.82 -13.23 3.98
N TYR A 144 -2.55 -13.35 2.67
CA TYR A 144 -1.49 -12.59 2.00
C TYR A 144 -1.81 -11.09 1.90
N SER A 145 -3.06 -10.73 1.59
CA SER A 145 -3.47 -9.32 1.45
C SER A 145 -3.43 -8.55 2.78
N TYR A 146 -3.79 -9.17 3.90
CA TYR A 146 -3.76 -8.54 5.24
C TYR A 146 -2.48 -8.81 6.04
N ALA A 147 -1.50 -9.48 5.43
CA ALA A 147 -0.18 -9.62 6.02
C ALA A 147 0.55 -8.28 6.03
N ASP A 148 1.30 -8.05 7.11
CA ASP A 148 2.10 -6.86 7.27
C ASP A 148 3.46 -7.04 6.58
N ASP A 149 4.01 -5.97 6.02
CA ASP A 149 5.30 -5.97 5.32
C ASP A 149 6.48 -5.63 6.25
N GLY A 150 6.25 -5.61 7.57
CA GLY A 150 7.22 -5.21 8.58
C GLY A 150 7.12 -3.75 8.98
N SER A 151 6.32 -2.93 8.29
CA SER A 151 6.09 -1.53 8.66
C SER A 151 5.17 -1.37 9.88
N GLY A 152 4.33 -2.36 10.17
CA GLY A 152 3.32 -2.30 11.22
C GLY A 152 2.09 -1.46 10.90
N GLU A 153 1.98 -0.87 9.70
CA GLU A 153 0.80 -0.10 9.30
C GLU A 153 -0.45 -0.98 9.21
N THR A 154 -0.32 -2.18 8.68
CA THR A 154 -1.46 -3.09 8.50
C THR A 154 -1.92 -3.66 9.84
N ILE A 155 -0.98 -3.86 10.77
CA ILE A 155 -1.28 -4.30 12.13
C ILE A 155 -2.08 -3.25 12.89
N LYS A 156 -1.72 -1.97 12.79
CA LYS A 156 -2.39 -0.87 13.50
C LYS A 156 -3.81 -0.57 13.00
N LYS A 157 -4.16 -0.96 11.77
CA LYS A 157 -5.48 -0.66 11.17
C LYS A 157 -6.65 -1.44 11.79
N ILE A 158 -6.42 -2.69 12.19
CA ILE A 158 -7.48 -3.55 12.72
C ILE A 158 -7.00 -4.16 14.05
N VAL A 159 -7.73 -3.85 15.11
CA VAL A 159 -7.41 -4.30 16.47
C VAL A 159 -7.72 -5.79 16.61
N GLY A 160 -6.84 -6.52 17.31
CA GLY A 160 -7.12 -7.90 17.72
C GLY A 160 -7.18 -8.92 16.58
N VAL A 161 -6.37 -8.75 15.53
CA VAL A 161 -6.26 -9.72 14.44
C VAL A 161 -5.11 -10.71 14.70
N ARG A 162 -5.43 -12.00 14.71
CA ARG A 162 -4.44 -13.08 14.68
C ARG A 162 -4.07 -13.40 13.23
N ARG A 163 -2.79 -13.37 12.86
CA ARG A 163 -2.33 -13.63 11.49
C ARG A 163 -1.47 -14.89 11.47
N PHE A 164 -2.01 -15.95 10.87
CA PHE A 164 -1.33 -17.22 10.68
C PHE A 164 -0.80 -17.33 9.26
N ASN A 165 0.24 -18.15 9.09
CA ASN A 165 0.68 -18.53 7.76
C ASN A 165 -0.29 -19.58 7.17
N PRO A 166 -0.99 -19.30 6.05
CA PRO A 166 -1.92 -20.24 5.44
C PRO A 166 -1.24 -21.47 4.81
N VAL A 167 0.04 -21.37 4.42
CA VAL A 167 0.77 -22.42 3.70
C VAL A 167 2.08 -22.72 4.44
N THR A 168 2.08 -23.81 5.22
CA THR A 168 3.16 -24.15 6.14
C THR A 168 4.01 -25.35 5.69
N ASN A 169 3.54 -26.10 4.72
CA ASN A 169 4.20 -27.31 4.21
C ASN A 169 3.81 -27.61 2.74
N THR A 170 4.47 -28.60 2.14
CA THR A 170 4.24 -28.99 0.74
C THR A 170 2.85 -29.57 0.49
N GLU A 171 2.22 -30.22 1.47
CA GLU A 171 0.84 -30.73 1.33
C GLU A 171 -0.16 -29.56 1.22
N SER A 172 -0.01 -28.55 2.06
CA SER A 172 -0.81 -27.32 1.99
C SER A 172 -0.54 -26.52 0.70
N GLU A 173 0.69 -26.53 0.19
CA GLU A 173 1.04 -25.95 -1.12
C GLU A 173 0.27 -26.67 -2.23
N HIS A 174 0.28 -28.00 -2.26
CA HIS A 174 -0.44 -28.75 -3.29
C HIS A 174 -1.96 -28.49 -3.26
N LYS A 175 -2.58 -28.40 -2.07
CA LYS A 175 -4.00 -28.05 -1.93
C LYS A 175 -4.29 -26.63 -2.44
N PHE A 176 -3.44 -25.66 -2.11
CA PHE A 176 -3.57 -24.29 -2.57
C PHE A 176 -3.46 -24.19 -4.10
N LEU A 177 -2.45 -24.82 -4.70
CA LEU A 177 -2.24 -24.77 -6.15
C LEU A 177 -3.34 -25.52 -6.93
N ASP A 178 -3.86 -26.63 -6.40
CA ASP A 178 -5.01 -27.34 -6.99
C ASP A 178 -6.30 -26.48 -6.93
N ALA A 179 -6.56 -25.82 -5.80
CA ALA A 179 -7.69 -24.89 -5.69
C ALA A 179 -7.55 -23.70 -6.66
N ALA A 180 -6.34 -23.14 -6.76
CA ALA A 180 -6.04 -22.07 -7.70
C ALA A 180 -6.20 -22.51 -9.16
N GLU A 181 -5.73 -23.70 -9.54
CA GLU A 181 -5.88 -24.25 -10.91
C GLU A 181 -7.36 -24.38 -11.30
N ARG A 182 -8.21 -24.86 -10.39
CA ARG A 182 -9.64 -25.07 -10.64
C ARG A 182 -10.42 -23.78 -10.77
N LEU A 183 -10.09 -22.77 -9.96
CA LEU A 183 -10.83 -21.50 -9.89
C LEU A 183 -10.21 -20.37 -10.73
N PHE A 184 -9.07 -20.63 -11.39
CA PHE A 184 -8.28 -19.62 -12.10
C PHE A 184 -9.09 -18.75 -13.07
N PHE A 185 -9.91 -19.38 -13.92
CA PHE A 185 -10.68 -18.68 -14.96
C PHE A 185 -11.83 -17.83 -14.42
N ASN A 186 -12.19 -18.00 -13.15
CA ASN A 186 -13.15 -17.15 -12.44
C ASN A 186 -12.44 -16.10 -11.55
N GLY A 187 -11.11 -16.06 -11.52
CA GLY A 187 -10.31 -15.21 -10.63
C GLY A 187 -10.56 -13.71 -10.79
N TRP A 188 -10.97 -13.26 -11.97
CA TRP A 188 -11.35 -11.87 -12.24
C TRP A 188 -12.53 -11.38 -11.38
N GLN A 189 -13.36 -12.28 -10.87
CA GLN A 189 -14.49 -11.94 -9.98
C GLN A 189 -14.03 -11.43 -8.61
N LEU A 190 -12.80 -11.73 -8.20
CA LEU A 190 -12.26 -11.36 -6.89
C LEU A 190 -11.91 -9.88 -6.77
N GLY A 191 -11.87 -9.14 -7.88
CA GLY A 191 -11.33 -7.78 -7.94
C GLY A 191 -9.85 -7.74 -8.33
N SER A 192 -9.27 -6.55 -8.30
CA SER A 192 -7.88 -6.28 -8.70
C SER A 192 -7.24 -5.22 -7.81
N ASP A 193 -5.93 -5.03 -7.95
CA ASP A 193 -5.22 -3.94 -7.28
C ASP A 193 -5.76 -2.56 -7.72
N PRO A 194 -5.68 -1.51 -6.88
CA PRO A 194 -6.27 -0.18 -7.15
C PRO A 194 -5.71 0.57 -8.39
N GLU A 195 -4.70 0.01 -9.03
CA GLU A 195 -4.04 0.55 -10.21
C GLU A 195 -4.57 -0.02 -11.52
N ILE A 196 -5.35 -1.10 -11.42
CA ILE A 196 -5.99 -1.76 -12.55
C ILE A 196 -7.44 -1.26 -12.61
N GLN A 197 -7.87 -0.81 -13.80
CA GLN A 197 -9.23 -0.31 -13.94
C GLN A 197 -10.24 -1.44 -13.98
N VAL A 198 -9.95 -2.45 -14.79
CA VAL A 198 -10.84 -3.58 -15.05
C VAL A 198 -10.09 -4.88 -14.76
N PRO A 199 -10.54 -5.68 -13.78
CA PRO A 199 -9.97 -7.00 -13.53
C PRO A 199 -10.10 -7.89 -14.78
N ASN A 200 -9.02 -8.58 -15.13
CA ASN A 200 -9.00 -9.55 -16.21
C ASN A 200 -8.34 -10.86 -15.76
N LEU A 201 -8.11 -11.80 -16.68
CA LEU A 201 -7.52 -13.11 -16.34
C LEU A 201 -6.09 -13.01 -15.81
N VAL A 202 -5.35 -11.98 -16.22
CA VAL A 202 -3.94 -11.75 -15.84
C VAL A 202 -3.79 -10.86 -14.62
N SER A 203 -4.67 -9.86 -14.48
CA SER A 203 -4.62 -8.80 -13.48
C SER A 203 -5.83 -8.90 -12.55
N ASN A 204 -5.69 -9.68 -11.49
CA ASN A 204 -6.69 -9.85 -10.43
C ASN A 204 -6.01 -10.29 -9.12
N HIS A 205 -6.76 -10.33 -8.02
CA HIS A 205 -6.19 -10.70 -6.72
C HIS A 205 -5.66 -12.14 -6.64
N LEU A 206 -6.20 -13.07 -7.43
CA LEU A 206 -5.71 -14.44 -7.48
C LEU A 206 -4.32 -14.50 -8.15
N THR A 207 -4.14 -13.84 -9.28
CA THR A 207 -2.85 -13.82 -9.98
C THR A 207 -1.80 -13.04 -9.18
N THR A 208 -2.15 -11.89 -8.61
CA THR A 208 -1.27 -11.15 -7.70
C THR A 208 -0.90 -12.01 -6.48
N GLY A 209 -1.86 -12.71 -5.87
CA GLY A 209 -1.61 -13.61 -4.74
C GLY A 209 -0.71 -14.80 -5.09
N LEU A 210 -0.90 -15.42 -6.25
CA LEU A 210 -0.04 -16.51 -6.73
C LEU A 210 1.39 -16.04 -7.00
N LEU A 211 1.56 -14.89 -7.67
CA LEU A 211 2.88 -14.33 -7.93
C LEU A 211 3.59 -13.97 -6.62
N ASN A 212 2.87 -13.36 -5.67
CA ASN A 212 3.41 -13.06 -4.34
C ASN A 212 3.81 -14.34 -3.59
N TYR A 213 2.97 -15.38 -3.62
CA TYR A 213 3.29 -16.69 -3.04
C TYR A 213 4.58 -17.27 -3.63
N ILE A 214 4.68 -17.33 -4.96
CA ILE A 214 5.84 -17.91 -5.67
C ILE A 214 7.11 -17.10 -5.37
N HIS A 215 7.02 -15.77 -5.42
CA HIS A 215 8.14 -14.88 -5.13
C HIS A 215 8.60 -14.96 -3.67
N THR A 216 7.67 -14.99 -2.71
CA THR A 216 8.01 -15.10 -1.29
C THR A 216 8.65 -16.44 -0.96
N THR A 217 8.07 -17.55 -1.44
CA THR A 217 8.52 -18.91 -1.08
C THR A 217 9.69 -19.42 -1.92
N GLY A 218 9.95 -18.83 -3.09
CA GLY A 218 10.96 -19.30 -4.03
C GLY A 218 10.57 -20.58 -4.78
N ARG A 219 9.30 -20.98 -4.72
CA ARG A 219 8.78 -22.22 -5.33
C ARG A 219 8.49 -22.04 -6.82
N TYR A 220 9.48 -21.54 -7.56
CA TYR A 220 9.35 -21.21 -8.98
C TYR A 220 8.97 -22.41 -9.84
N ALA A 221 9.52 -23.60 -9.57
CA ALA A 221 9.17 -24.82 -10.31
C ALA A 221 7.67 -25.18 -10.19
N SER A 222 7.08 -25.04 -8.99
CA SER A 222 5.64 -25.24 -8.78
C SER A 222 4.82 -24.21 -9.58
N GLY A 223 5.25 -22.94 -9.54
CA GLY A 223 4.61 -21.85 -10.27
C GLY A 223 4.67 -22.01 -11.80
N ILE A 224 5.83 -22.38 -12.33
CA ILE A 224 6.04 -22.65 -13.76
C ILE A 224 5.10 -23.78 -14.22
N ASN A 225 5.07 -24.90 -13.49
CA ASN A 225 4.19 -26.02 -13.82
C ASN A 225 2.70 -25.63 -13.81
N LEU A 226 2.27 -24.79 -12.86
CA LEU A 226 0.89 -24.30 -12.80
C LEU A 226 0.57 -23.44 -14.04
N PHE A 227 1.38 -22.44 -14.33
CA PHE A 227 1.10 -21.52 -15.44
C PHE A 227 1.33 -22.16 -16.81
N GLU A 228 2.23 -23.13 -16.97
CA GLU A 228 2.34 -23.91 -18.20
C GLU A 228 1.05 -24.68 -18.49
N LYS A 229 0.46 -25.34 -17.49
CA LYS A 229 -0.83 -26.03 -17.65
C LYS A 229 -1.93 -25.04 -18.03
N LEU A 230 -2.00 -23.90 -17.34
CA LEU A 230 -3.04 -22.90 -17.58
C LEU A 230 -2.90 -22.24 -18.97
N ARG A 231 -1.66 -21.98 -19.43
CA ARG A 231 -1.33 -21.44 -20.76
C ARG A 231 -1.91 -22.30 -21.89
N THR A 232 -2.01 -23.62 -21.72
CA THR A 232 -2.59 -24.49 -22.75
C THR A 232 -4.06 -24.18 -23.07
N ARG A 233 -4.76 -23.50 -22.15
CA ARG A 233 -6.16 -23.08 -22.33
C ARG A 233 -6.28 -21.65 -22.84
N ASP A 234 -5.40 -20.75 -22.40
CA ASP A 234 -5.41 -19.34 -22.79
C ASP A 234 -3.98 -18.79 -22.91
N ALA A 235 -3.66 -18.22 -24.07
CA ALA A 235 -2.34 -17.71 -24.39
C ALA A 235 -1.98 -16.41 -23.62
N GLU A 236 -2.96 -15.64 -23.15
CA GLU A 236 -2.73 -14.40 -22.37
C GLU A 236 -1.95 -14.67 -21.06
N ILE A 237 -2.11 -15.88 -20.51
CA ILE A 237 -1.45 -16.33 -19.27
C ILE A 237 0.08 -16.44 -19.44
N SER A 238 0.57 -16.43 -20.68
CA SER A 238 2.01 -16.41 -20.98
C SER A 238 2.73 -15.22 -20.37
N SER A 239 2.04 -14.09 -20.13
CA SER A 239 2.62 -12.93 -19.44
C SER A 239 2.95 -13.24 -17.97
N LEU A 240 2.08 -13.98 -17.27
CA LEU A 240 2.32 -14.43 -15.89
C LEU A 240 3.46 -15.44 -15.84
N LEU A 241 3.47 -16.40 -16.75
CA LEU A 241 4.55 -17.40 -16.83
C LEU A 241 5.90 -16.74 -17.11
N ALA A 242 5.96 -15.76 -18.02
CA ALA A 242 7.17 -14.98 -18.28
C ALA A 242 7.67 -14.24 -17.04
N ARG A 243 6.77 -13.62 -16.26
CA ARG A 243 7.13 -12.99 -14.97
C ARG A 243 7.72 -13.98 -13.97
N VAL A 244 7.18 -15.21 -13.91
CA VAL A 244 7.72 -16.27 -13.05
C VAL A 244 9.11 -16.73 -13.53
N TYR A 245 9.31 -16.93 -14.84
CA TYR A 245 10.64 -17.28 -15.37
C TYR A 245 11.68 -16.19 -15.11
N ILE A 246 11.32 -14.91 -15.27
CA ILE A 246 12.22 -13.77 -14.96
C ILE A 246 12.57 -13.79 -13.47
N ALA A 247 11.60 -14.03 -12.59
CA ALA A 247 11.84 -14.11 -11.15
C ALA A 247 12.64 -15.36 -10.71
N ALA A 248 12.69 -16.39 -11.56
CA ALA A 248 13.45 -17.62 -11.39
C ALA A 248 14.85 -17.57 -12.03
N ASP A 249 15.29 -16.40 -12.50
CA ASP A 249 16.53 -16.18 -13.25
C ASP A 249 16.64 -16.96 -14.59
N GLU A 250 15.51 -17.46 -15.12
CA GLU A 250 15.43 -18.16 -16.42
C GLU A 250 15.06 -17.21 -17.58
N GLU A 251 15.79 -16.10 -17.70
CA GLU A 251 15.45 -14.99 -18.61
C GLU A 251 15.38 -15.38 -20.09
N VAL A 252 16.24 -16.30 -20.54
CA VAL A 252 16.27 -16.74 -21.95
C VAL A 252 14.96 -17.42 -22.34
N LYS A 253 14.44 -18.30 -21.47
CA LYS A 253 13.15 -18.95 -21.71
C LYS A 253 12.01 -17.95 -21.64
N ALA A 254 12.07 -16.99 -20.71
CA ALA A 254 11.07 -15.92 -20.61
C ALA A 254 10.98 -15.11 -21.91
N VAL A 255 12.12 -14.73 -22.49
CA VAL A 255 12.15 -13.96 -23.75
C VAL A 255 11.66 -14.79 -24.94
N GLN A 256 12.04 -16.06 -25.03
CA GLN A 256 11.53 -16.98 -26.07
C GLN A 256 10.01 -17.12 -25.97
N LEU A 257 9.50 -17.34 -24.75
CA LEU A 257 8.07 -17.42 -24.46
C LEU A 257 7.33 -16.13 -24.85
N LEU A 258 7.86 -14.96 -24.46
CA LEU A 258 7.26 -13.68 -24.80
C LEU A 258 7.23 -13.47 -26.32
N HIS A 259 8.29 -13.84 -27.02
CA HIS A 259 8.35 -13.73 -28.47
C HIS A 259 7.26 -14.59 -29.14
N GLU A 260 7.17 -15.87 -28.78
CA GLU A 260 6.14 -16.78 -29.29
C GLU A 260 4.72 -16.26 -28.98
N ALA A 261 4.47 -15.84 -27.74
CA ALA A 261 3.15 -15.37 -27.32
C ALA A 261 2.75 -14.05 -28.00
N ILE A 262 3.70 -13.14 -28.26
CA ILE A 262 3.42 -11.87 -28.96
C ILE A 262 3.20 -12.10 -30.46
N GLU A 263 3.79 -13.13 -31.06
CA GLU A 263 3.46 -13.52 -32.44
C GLU A 263 2.00 -14.00 -32.55
N GLU A 264 1.51 -14.71 -31.55
CA GLU A 264 0.11 -15.16 -31.48
C GLU A 264 -0.86 -14.03 -31.10
N LEU A 265 -0.48 -13.19 -30.12
CA LEU A 265 -1.29 -12.09 -29.57
C LEU A 265 -0.53 -10.74 -29.66
N PRO A 266 -0.46 -10.11 -30.85
CA PRO A 266 0.39 -8.95 -31.05
C PRO A 266 -0.11 -7.66 -30.37
N MET A 267 -1.36 -7.63 -29.89
CA MET A 267 -1.98 -6.45 -29.29
C MET A 267 -2.37 -6.67 -27.83
N ASP A 268 -1.89 -7.74 -27.19
CA ASP A 268 -2.09 -7.89 -25.75
C ASP A 268 -1.14 -6.96 -24.97
N TYR A 269 -1.72 -6.10 -24.15
CA TYR A 269 -0.95 -5.10 -23.39
C TYR A 269 -0.13 -5.74 -22.27
N SER A 270 -0.57 -6.88 -21.71
CA SER A 270 0.10 -7.53 -20.57
C SER A 270 1.44 -8.15 -20.95
N LEU A 271 1.48 -8.81 -22.11
CA LEU A 271 2.71 -9.33 -22.73
C LEU A 271 3.66 -8.19 -23.12
N LEU A 272 3.13 -7.14 -23.76
CA LEU A 272 3.92 -5.98 -24.16
C LEU A 272 4.49 -5.21 -22.97
N ASP A 273 3.72 -5.06 -21.88
CA ASP A 273 4.20 -4.44 -20.64
C ASP A 273 5.34 -5.26 -20.01
N CYS A 274 5.16 -6.58 -19.90
CA CYS A 274 6.20 -7.47 -19.38
C CYS A 274 7.49 -7.39 -20.20
N GLN A 275 7.38 -7.33 -21.53
CA GLN A 275 8.52 -7.20 -22.43
C GLN A 275 9.19 -5.84 -22.31
N ALA A 276 8.41 -4.75 -22.25
CA ALA A 276 8.93 -3.39 -22.08
C ALA A 276 9.65 -3.23 -20.74
N ASP A 277 9.08 -3.73 -19.64
CA ASP A 277 9.69 -3.75 -18.30
C ASP A 277 11.05 -4.46 -18.32
N PHE A 278 11.09 -5.65 -18.93
CA PHE A 278 12.30 -6.45 -19.04
C PHE A 278 13.40 -5.69 -19.81
N CYS A 279 13.08 -5.13 -20.98
CA CYS A 279 14.03 -4.35 -21.75
C CYS A 279 14.52 -3.10 -21.00
N ASN A 280 13.62 -2.40 -20.30
CA ASN A 280 13.96 -1.20 -19.55
C ASN A 280 14.90 -1.53 -18.38
N LYS A 281 14.62 -2.59 -17.62
CA LYS A 281 15.48 -3.08 -16.53
C LYS A 281 16.88 -3.51 -17.00
N LYS A 282 17.01 -3.97 -18.25
CA LYS A 282 18.30 -4.29 -18.87
C LYS A 282 19.05 -3.08 -19.42
N GLY A 283 18.53 -1.86 -19.24
CA GLY A 283 19.11 -0.62 -19.76
C GLY A 283 18.96 -0.46 -21.28
N ARG A 284 18.06 -1.24 -21.91
CA ARG A 284 17.74 -1.16 -23.34
C ARG A 284 16.43 -0.41 -23.55
N SER A 285 16.43 0.84 -23.10
CA SER A 285 15.28 1.74 -23.23
C SER A 285 14.98 2.11 -24.68
N ASP A 286 15.95 1.95 -25.59
CA ASP A 286 15.80 2.09 -27.04
C ASP A 286 14.79 1.08 -27.62
N LEU A 287 14.89 -0.18 -27.18
CA LEU A 287 13.96 -1.24 -27.59
C LEU A 287 12.63 -1.14 -26.84
N ALA A 288 12.68 -0.80 -25.55
CA ALA A 288 11.49 -0.71 -24.71
C ALA A 288 10.50 0.37 -25.20
N LEU A 289 10.98 1.45 -25.82
CA LEU A 289 10.15 2.58 -26.22
C LEU A 289 9.04 2.22 -27.21
N GLU A 290 9.39 1.53 -28.29
CA GLU A 290 8.40 1.18 -29.33
C GLU A 290 7.40 0.15 -28.80
N ILE A 291 7.86 -0.75 -27.91
CA ILE A 291 7.01 -1.75 -27.24
C ILE A 291 6.03 -1.04 -26.28
N ALA A 292 6.51 -0.10 -25.46
CA ALA A 292 5.69 0.66 -24.52
C ALA A 292 4.65 1.52 -25.24
N LYS A 293 5.03 2.20 -26.34
CA LYS A 293 4.06 2.93 -27.19
C LYS A 293 2.98 2.00 -27.72
N ARG A 294 3.34 0.80 -28.18
CA ARG A 294 2.39 -0.21 -28.65
C ARG A 294 1.46 -0.67 -27.52
N SER A 295 1.99 -0.87 -26.32
CA SER A 295 1.21 -1.21 -25.12
C SER A 295 0.15 -0.15 -24.78
N VAL A 296 0.52 1.14 -24.86
CA VAL A 296 -0.44 2.25 -24.68
C VAL A 296 -1.52 2.26 -25.78
N VAL A 297 -1.16 1.96 -27.02
CA VAL A 297 -2.14 1.86 -28.12
C VAL A 297 -3.10 0.68 -27.92
N SER A 298 -2.64 -0.45 -27.38
CA SER A 298 -3.50 -1.59 -27.07
C SER A 298 -4.48 -1.31 -25.92
N ALA A 299 -4.03 -0.65 -24.86
CA ALA A 299 -4.85 -0.36 -23.68
C ALA A 299 -4.62 1.08 -23.18
N PRO A 300 -5.25 2.08 -23.83
CA PRO A 300 -5.08 3.49 -23.49
C PRO A 300 -5.83 3.91 -22.21
N SER A 301 -6.77 3.09 -21.72
CA SER A 301 -7.52 3.36 -20.49
C SER A 301 -6.83 2.86 -19.24
N GLU A 302 -5.84 1.97 -19.36
CA GLU A 302 -5.12 1.38 -18.23
C GLU A 302 -3.97 2.28 -17.77
N PHE A 303 -3.84 2.51 -16.47
CA PHE A 303 -2.77 3.34 -15.91
C PHE A 303 -1.39 2.74 -16.16
N GLY A 304 -1.25 1.41 -16.01
CA GLY A 304 0.03 0.71 -16.09
C GLY A 304 0.77 0.91 -17.41
N THR A 305 0.06 0.96 -18.53
CA THR A 305 0.68 1.14 -19.86
C THR A 305 1.29 2.54 -20.02
N TRP A 306 0.61 3.58 -19.55
CA TRP A 306 1.11 4.95 -19.54
C TRP A 306 2.26 5.15 -18.55
N ALA A 307 2.13 4.57 -17.35
CA ALA A 307 3.19 4.60 -16.35
C ALA A 307 4.49 3.96 -16.89
N ARG A 308 4.37 2.80 -17.55
CA ARG A 308 5.50 2.14 -18.23
C ARG A 308 6.15 3.02 -19.28
N LEU A 309 5.34 3.68 -20.12
CA LEU A 309 5.86 4.58 -21.15
C LEU A 309 6.58 5.80 -20.52
N ALA A 310 6.05 6.33 -19.41
CA ALA A 310 6.68 7.41 -18.68
C ALA A 310 8.04 6.97 -18.10
N GLU A 311 8.12 5.80 -17.46
CA GLU A 311 9.38 5.20 -16.98
C GLU A 311 10.43 5.06 -18.09
N VAL A 312 10.01 4.59 -19.28
CA VAL A 312 10.92 4.49 -20.43
C VAL A 312 11.41 5.87 -20.88
N TYR A 313 10.56 6.90 -20.91
CA TYR A 313 11.01 8.26 -21.24
C TYR A 313 11.94 8.85 -20.18
N VAL A 314 11.70 8.57 -18.89
CA VAL A 314 12.60 8.93 -17.79
C VAL A 314 13.98 8.29 -17.99
N SER A 315 14.03 7.01 -18.33
CA SER A 315 15.29 6.30 -18.60
C SER A 315 16.04 6.81 -19.85
N GLN A 316 15.34 7.43 -20.81
CA GLN A 316 15.92 8.08 -21.99
C GLN A 316 16.27 9.55 -21.75
N GLU A 317 16.08 10.07 -20.55
CA GLU A 317 16.26 11.49 -20.20
C GLU A 317 15.40 12.45 -21.05
N ARG A 318 14.25 11.96 -21.54
CA ARG A 318 13.29 12.74 -22.35
C ARG A 318 12.20 13.32 -21.45
N TRP A 319 12.59 14.29 -20.63
CA TRP A 319 11.76 14.87 -19.56
C TRP A 319 10.44 15.49 -20.06
N ASP A 320 10.47 16.20 -21.18
CA ASP A 320 9.27 16.84 -21.75
C ASP A 320 8.19 15.80 -22.07
N LEU A 321 8.60 14.69 -22.69
CA LEU A 321 7.69 13.60 -23.05
C LEU A 321 7.25 12.79 -21.84
N ALA A 322 8.13 12.59 -20.86
CA ALA A 322 7.78 11.93 -19.61
C ALA A 322 6.65 12.69 -18.90
N LEU A 323 6.76 14.03 -18.77
CA LEU A 323 5.72 14.84 -18.16
C LEU A 323 4.43 14.86 -19.00
N LEU A 324 4.51 14.96 -20.32
CA LEU A 324 3.33 14.86 -21.19
C LEU A 324 2.60 13.52 -21.05
N THR A 325 3.37 12.44 -20.95
CA THR A 325 2.85 11.08 -20.78
C THR A 325 2.21 10.95 -19.42
N LEU A 326 2.87 11.43 -18.36
CA LEU A 326 2.35 11.43 -16.99
C LEU A 326 1.03 12.21 -16.89
N ASN A 327 0.95 13.38 -17.53
CA ASN A 327 -0.28 14.18 -17.59
C ASN A 327 -1.42 13.47 -18.34
N SER A 328 -1.10 12.53 -19.21
CA SER A 328 -2.07 11.74 -19.98
C SER A 328 -2.47 10.43 -19.27
N CYS A 329 -1.88 10.11 -18.12
CA CYS A 329 -2.21 8.90 -17.37
C CYS A 329 -3.66 8.94 -16.85
N PRO A 330 -4.45 7.86 -17.07
CA PRO A 330 -5.76 7.73 -16.45
C PRO A 330 -5.58 7.49 -14.94
N MET A 331 -6.22 8.33 -14.13
CA MET A 331 -6.12 8.25 -12.66
C MET A 331 -7.38 7.59 -12.07
N PHE A 332 -7.17 6.65 -11.17
CA PHE A 332 -8.26 5.90 -10.53
C PHE A 332 -8.40 6.28 -9.06
N THR A 333 -9.64 6.33 -8.60
CA THR A 333 -9.93 6.51 -7.17
C THR A 333 -9.49 5.28 -6.40
N TYR A 334 -8.61 5.47 -5.43
CA TYR A 334 -8.16 4.39 -4.56
C TYR A 334 -9.34 3.84 -3.74
N GLN A 335 -9.55 2.53 -3.82
CA GLN A 335 -10.45 1.79 -2.94
C GLN A 335 -9.58 1.12 -1.87
N ASP A 336 -9.93 1.34 -0.59
CA ASP A 336 -9.20 0.69 0.50
C ASP A 336 -9.68 -0.75 0.67
N LYS A 337 -8.82 -1.58 1.28
CA LYS A 337 -9.17 -2.97 1.61
C LYS A 337 -10.38 -2.98 2.54
N ASP A 338 -11.22 -4.02 2.41
CA ASP A 338 -12.41 -4.19 3.23
C ASP A 338 -12.04 -4.29 4.72
N ALA A 339 -12.29 -3.25 5.50
CA ALA A 339 -12.06 -3.27 6.95
C ALA A 339 -13.36 -3.67 7.68
N PRO A 340 -13.27 -4.47 8.77
CA PRO A 340 -14.44 -4.82 9.55
C PRO A 340 -15.02 -3.57 10.22
N ARG A 341 -16.31 -3.30 9.99
CA ARG A 341 -17.05 -2.22 10.66
C ARG A 341 -17.75 -2.82 11.88
N MET A 342 -17.10 -2.69 13.05
CA MET A 342 -17.57 -3.30 14.29
C MET A 342 -18.19 -2.23 15.22
N PRO A 343 -19.17 -2.60 16.05
CA PRO A 343 -19.68 -1.73 17.11
C PRO A 343 -18.59 -1.36 18.12
N ASP A 344 -18.83 -0.29 18.88
CA ASP A 344 -17.91 0.11 19.95
C ASP A 344 -17.81 -0.99 21.02
N PRO A 345 -16.61 -1.46 21.34
CA PRO A 345 -16.44 -2.55 22.29
C PRO A 345 -16.61 -2.07 23.72
N GLN A 346 -17.24 -2.89 24.57
CA GLN A 346 -17.35 -2.63 26.01
C GLN A 346 -15.98 -2.62 26.68
N LYS A 347 -15.11 -3.55 26.25
CA LYS A 347 -13.74 -3.70 26.75
C LYS A 347 -12.88 -4.40 25.72
N VAL A 348 -11.65 -3.93 25.56
CA VAL A 348 -10.62 -4.61 24.76
C VAL A 348 -9.60 -5.23 25.71
N PHE A 349 -9.34 -6.53 25.57
CA PHE A 349 -8.33 -7.25 26.31
C PHE A 349 -7.29 -7.83 25.33
N LEU A 350 -6.07 -7.30 25.38
CA LEU A 350 -4.95 -7.73 24.57
C LEU A 350 -3.90 -8.39 25.49
N PRO A 351 -3.86 -9.73 25.59
CA PRO A 351 -2.88 -10.40 26.43
C PRO A 351 -1.46 -10.10 25.94
N PRO A 352 -0.50 -9.79 26.84
CA PRO A 352 0.90 -9.71 26.47
C PRO A 352 1.43 -11.10 26.09
N MET A 353 2.41 -11.12 25.18
CA MET A 353 3.06 -12.33 24.70
C MET A 353 4.41 -12.53 25.42
N PRO A 354 4.54 -13.45 26.39
CA PRO A 354 5.81 -13.69 27.08
C PRO A 354 6.96 -14.03 26.13
N GLU A 355 6.66 -14.72 25.03
CA GLU A 355 7.63 -15.12 24.00
C GLU A 355 8.10 -13.96 23.12
N ALA A 356 7.45 -12.80 23.18
CA ALA A 356 7.91 -11.57 22.51
C ALA A 356 8.30 -10.45 23.50
N MET A 357 8.43 -10.77 24.79
CA MET A 357 8.97 -9.83 25.77
C MET A 357 10.46 -9.62 25.51
N CYS A 358 10.81 -8.38 25.17
CA CYS A 358 12.17 -7.95 24.90
C CYS A 358 12.28 -6.46 25.25
N ASP A 359 13.13 -6.13 26.23
CA ASP A 359 13.29 -4.77 26.76
C ASP A 359 13.62 -3.73 25.67
N GLU A 360 14.29 -4.14 24.57
CA GLU A 360 14.60 -3.27 23.43
C GLU A 360 13.37 -2.88 22.58
N ILE A 361 12.27 -3.62 22.70
CA ILE A 361 11.05 -3.51 21.88
C ILE A 361 9.86 -3.01 22.72
N GLU A 362 10.02 -2.88 24.04
CA GLU A 362 8.96 -2.39 24.93
C GLU A 362 8.78 -0.87 24.80
N ASP A 363 7.59 -0.47 24.30
CA ASP A 363 7.10 0.91 24.36
C ASP A 363 6.79 1.28 25.83
N SER A 364 7.84 1.56 26.60
CA SER A 364 7.74 1.88 28.03
C SER A 364 7.11 3.25 28.30
N ASN A 365 6.95 4.11 27.29
CA ASN A 365 6.58 5.53 27.47
C ASN A 365 5.40 5.93 26.58
N VAL A 366 4.21 5.40 26.87
CA VAL A 366 2.95 5.87 26.25
C VAL A 366 2.51 7.23 26.84
N GLU A 367 3.20 7.73 27.87
CA GLU A 367 2.83 8.97 28.57
C GLU A 367 3.37 10.26 27.90
N ASP A 368 4.34 10.17 26.99
CA ASP A 368 4.78 11.32 26.21
C ASP A 368 4.09 11.31 24.85
N MET A 369 2.91 11.95 24.77
CA MET A 369 2.40 12.48 23.50
C MET A 369 3.37 13.58 23.05
N GLU A 370 4.52 13.19 22.51
CA GLU A 370 5.54 14.10 22.01
C GLU A 370 4.89 14.98 20.95
N HIS A 371 4.92 16.29 21.15
CA HIS A 371 4.25 17.24 20.27
C HIS A 371 4.97 17.26 18.92
N VAL A 372 4.51 16.45 17.96
CA VAL A 372 4.98 16.49 16.57
C VAL A 372 4.64 17.85 15.97
N HIS A 373 5.63 18.51 15.37
CA HIS A 373 5.41 19.79 14.73
C HIS A 373 4.27 19.70 13.69
N PRO A 374 3.24 20.58 13.73
CA PRO A 374 2.06 20.47 12.86
C PRO A 374 2.36 20.42 11.36
N HIS A 375 3.47 21.02 10.91
CA HIS A 375 3.90 20.97 9.51
C HIS A 375 4.37 19.57 9.08
N LEU A 376 5.01 18.79 9.95
CA LEU A 376 5.45 17.43 9.63
C LEU A 376 4.26 16.46 9.58
N ARG A 377 3.28 16.65 10.48
CA ARG A 377 2.05 15.85 10.51
C ARG A 377 1.14 16.08 9.28
N LYS A 378 1.24 17.26 8.65
CA LYS A 378 0.43 17.65 7.49
C LYS A 378 1.08 17.35 6.14
N LEU A 379 2.18 16.59 6.08
CA LEU A 379 2.78 16.21 4.80
C LEU A 379 1.82 15.33 3.99
N HIS A 380 1.20 15.94 2.98
CA HIS A 380 0.17 15.31 2.15
C HIS A 380 0.69 14.09 1.36
N ALA A 381 1.99 14.08 1.00
CA ALA A 381 2.60 13.00 0.25
C ALA A 381 2.54 11.63 0.95
N ALA A 382 2.53 11.60 2.28
CA ALA A 382 2.43 10.37 3.06
C ALA A 382 1.08 9.66 2.88
N GLY A 383 0.04 10.39 2.47
CA GLY A 383 -1.30 9.86 2.27
C GLY A 383 -1.58 9.33 0.86
N PHE A 384 -0.67 9.50 -0.10
CA PHE A 384 -0.90 9.02 -1.47
C PHE A 384 -0.94 7.50 -1.54
N LYS A 385 -1.91 6.98 -2.32
CA LYS A 385 -2.10 5.55 -2.56
C LYS A 385 -2.49 5.29 -4.02
N GLY A 386 -2.27 4.06 -4.49
CA GLY A 386 -2.61 3.63 -5.85
C GLY A 386 -1.91 4.46 -6.93
N THR A 387 -2.65 4.82 -7.98
CA THR A 387 -2.14 5.55 -9.15
C THR A 387 -1.43 6.86 -8.79
N PHE A 388 -1.94 7.63 -7.81
CA PHE A 388 -1.34 8.89 -7.37
C PHE A 388 0.03 8.70 -6.73
N LEU A 389 0.22 7.63 -5.96
CA LEU A 389 1.51 7.32 -5.35
C LEU A 389 2.55 6.98 -6.43
N LYS A 390 2.19 6.12 -7.39
CA LYS A 390 3.08 5.78 -8.51
C LYS A 390 3.46 6.98 -9.36
N ALA A 391 2.48 7.83 -9.69
CA ALA A 391 2.73 9.07 -10.42
C ALA A 391 3.65 10.02 -9.62
N TYR A 392 3.46 10.11 -8.30
CA TYR A 392 4.32 10.90 -7.42
C TYR A 392 5.75 10.36 -7.38
N MET A 393 5.95 9.05 -7.28
CA MET A 393 7.27 8.43 -7.30
C MET A 393 8.03 8.69 -8.62
N LEU A 394 7.34 8.65 -9.76
CA LEU A 394 7.94 9.02 -11.05
C LEU A 394 8.34 10.50 -11.09
N LEU A 395 7.53 11.37 -10.48
CA LEU A 395 7.84 12.80 -10.39
C LEU A 395 9.05 13.05 -9.48
N THR A 396 9.16 12.36 -8.35
CA THR A 396 10.34 12.48 -7.47
C THR A 396 11.60 11.94 -8.14
N GLU A 397 11.50 10.85 -8.91
CA GLU A 397 12.61 10.31 -9.70
C GLU A 397 13.09 11.31 -10.77
N ILE A 398 12.19 11.95 -11.51
CA ILE A 398 12.55 13.03 -12.44
C ILE A 398 13.29 14.14 -11.69
N THR A 399 12.75 14.55 -10.54
CA THR A 399 13.29 15.66 -9.74
C THR A 399 14.68 15.35 -9.19
N GLU A 400 14.94 14.11 -8.79
CA GLU A 400 16.26 13.64 -8.37
C GLU A 400 17.31 13.83 -9.50
N LYS A 401 16.93 13.57 -10.75
CA LYS A 401 17.84 13.65 -11.90
C LYS A 401 18.12 15.07 -12.38
N ILE A 402 17.11 15.93 -12.47
CA ILE A 402 17.26 17.27 -13.09
C ILE A 402 17.21 18.43 -12.10
N GLY A 403 16.73 18.20 -10.87
CA GLY A 403 16.51 19.25 -9.87
C GLY A 403 15.23 20.07 -10.10
N TRP A 404 14.79 20.76 -9.04
CA TRP A 404 13.53 21.50 -9.01
C TRP A 404 13.43 22.62 -10.06
N ASP A 405 14.47 23.44 -10.21
CA ASP A 405 14.44 24.59 -11.13
C ASP A 405 14.34 24.15 -12.60
N GLN A 406 15.04 23.08 -12.97
CA GLN A 406 14.98 22.53 -14.31
C GLN A 406 13.64 21.85 -14.57
N LEU A 407 13.09 21.15 -13.58
CA LEU A 407 11.75 20.59 -13.64
C LEU A 407 10.68 21.67 -13.89
N LEU A 408 10.78 22.83 -13.21
CA LEU A 408 9.88 23.96 -13.46
C LEU A 408 10.02 24.55 -14.88
N ARG A 409 11.25 24.56 -15.43
CA ARG A 409 11.48 24.99 -16.82
C ARG A 409 10.79 24.05 -17.80
N VAL A 410 11.02 22.74 -17.68
CA VAL A 410 10.35 21.69 -18.49
C VAL A 410 8.83 21.82 -18.34
N ARG A 411 8.32 21.97 -17.10
CA ARG A 411 6.88 22.20 -16.83
C ARG A 411 6.33 23.40 -17.59
N SER A 412 7.02 24.54 -17.55
CA SER A 412 6.58 25.77 -18.23
C SER A 412 6.69 25.73 -19.75
N GLN A 413 7.58 24.89 -20.29
CA GLN A 413 7.72 24.66 -21.74
C GLN A 413 6.57 23.80 -22.27
N VAL A 414 6.18 22.79 -21.50
CA VAL A 414 5.22 21.77 -21.91
C VAL A 414 3.77 22.15 -21.57
N PHE A 415 3.55 22.80 -20.43
CA PHE A 415 2.22 23.08 -19.90
C PHE A 415 1.84 24.56 -19.90
N VAL A 416 0.52 24.78 -19.98
CA VAL A 416 -0.16 26.03 -19.63
C VAL A 416 -1.00 25.77 -18.38
N MET A 417 -0.97 26.70 -17.43
CA MET A 417 -1.75 26.60 -16.21
C MET A 417 -3.21 26.97 -16.45
N GLU A 418 -4.15 26.39 -15.71
CA GLU A 418 -5.59 26.65 -15.94
C GLU A 418 -5.97 28.12 -15.73
N GLU A 419 -5.32 28.80 -14.79
CA GLU A 419 -5.50 30.23 -14.55
C GLU A 419 -4.97 31.08 -15.72
N GLU A 420 -3.82 30.74 -16.28
CA GLU A 420 -3.25 31.40 -17.47
C GLU A 420 -4.18 31.22 -18.68
N TYR A 421 -4.68 30.00 -18.89
CA TYR A 421 -5.64 29.68 -19.96
C TYR A 421 -6.97 30.43 -19.81
N ARG A 422 -7.52 30.53 -18.59
CA ARG A 422 -8.76 31.28 -18.30
C ARG A 422 -8.59 32.78 -18.48
N THR A 423 -7.45 33.33 -18.06
CA THR A 423 -7.16 34.77 -18.16
C THR A 423 -7.02 35.17 -19.63
N GLU A 424 -6.43 34.33 -20.48
CA GLU A 424 -6.29 34.59 -21.92
C GLU A 424 -7.63 34.46 -22.69
N LYS A 425 -8.47 33.47 -22.35
CA LYS A 425 -9.85 33.39 -22.86
C LYS A 425 -10.72 34.57 -22.40
N GLY A 426 -10.47 35.09 -21.19
CA GLY A 426 -11.10 36.30 -20.67
C GLY A 426 -10.68 37.58 -21.39
N HIS A 427 -9.49 37.62 -22.00
CA HIS A 427 -9.00 38.76 -22.79
C HIS A 427 -9.39 38.71 -24.27
N THR A 428 -9.90 37.58 -24.77
CA THR A 428 -10.24 37.38 -26.19
C THR A 428 -11.74 37.39 -26.50
N MET A 429 -12.60 37.54 -25.48
CA MET A 429 -14.06 37.68 -25.66
C MET A 429 -14.57 39.03 -25.12
N PRO A 430 -15.25 39.88 -25.91
CA PRO A 430 -16.00 40.98 -25.34
C PRO A 430 -17.09 40.38 -24.44
N ARG A 431 -17.14 40.84 -23.18
CA ARG A 431 -18.20 40.48 -22.22
C ARG A 431 -19.56 40.79 -22.83
N SER A 432 -20.25 39.77 -23.34
CA SER A 432 -21.69 39.83 -23.57
C SER A 432 -22.38 39.44 -22.26
N ALA A 433 -23.06 40.41 -21.67
CA ALA A 433 -23.87 40.23 -20.47
C ALA A 433 -25.10 39.38 -20.82
N SER A 434 -24.98 38.06 -20.80
CA SER A 434 -26.09 37.10 -20.85
C SER A 434 -25.55 35.71 -20.52
N ASN A 435 -25.49 35.37 -19.23
CA ASN A 435 -25.63 34.01 -18.67
C ASN A 435 -25.30 34.04 -17.17
N THR A 436 -25.97 34.93 -16.43
CA THR A 436 -26.16 34.82 -14.98
C THR A 436 -27.58 34.35 -14.74
N ALA A 437 -27.86 33.08 -15.06
CA ALA A 437 -29.06 32.36 -14.62
C ALA A 437 -28.87 30.88 -14.93
N LEU A 438 -28.21 30.14 -14.04
CA LEU A 438 -28.41 28.71 -13.75
C LEU A 438 -27.41 28.26 -12.67
N HIS A 439 -27.43 28.97 -11.54
CA HIS A 439 -27.10 28.37 -10.25
C HIS A 439 -28.42 28.22 -9.49
N SER A 440 -28.90 26.99 -9.40
CA SER A 440 -29.82 26.52 -8.35
C SER A 440 -29.36 25.10 -8.01
N THR A 441 -28.52 24.93 -6.99
CA THR A 441 -28.91 24.63 -5.60
C THR A 441 -29.72 23.35 -5.46
N THR A 442 -29.08 22.42 -4.78
CA THR A 442 -29.59 21.25 -4.06
C THR A 442 -31.01 21.41 -3.51
N PRO A 443 -31.86 20.37 -3.56
CA PRO A 443 -33.16 20.40 -2.92
C PRO A 443 -33.01 20.04 -1.42
N THR A 444 -33.35 20.98 -0.55
CA THR A 444 -33.82 20.68 0.80
C THR A 444 -35.15 21.39 1.02
N THR A 445 -36.08 20.62 1.57
CA THR A 445 -37.52 20.81 1.67
C THR A 445 -37.96 21.85 2.70
N ASN A 446 -38.99 22.63 2.31
CA ASN A 446 -40.10 23.22 3.06
C ASN A 446 -39.88 23.98 4.40
N GLY A 447 -40.37 25.23 4.42
CA GLY A 447 -41.25 25.69 5.52
C GLY A 447 -41.16 27.15 5.97
N HIS A 448 -41.90 28.03 5.28
CA HIS A 448 -42.67 29.21 5.78
C HIS A 448 -42.03 30.38 6.58
N GLY A 449 -42.25 31.60 6.06
CA GLY A 449 -42.64 32.79 6.85
C GLY A 449 -41.82 34.09 6.62
N GLU A 450 -42.30 34.98 5.75
CA GLU A 450 -41.88 36.40 5.60
C GLU A 450 -42.37 37.31 6.77
N PRO A 451 -42.22 38.66 6.74
CA PRO A 451 -40.99 39.48 6.84
C PRO A 451 -41.17 40.68 7.83
N GLU A 452 -40.16 41.56 7.95
CA GLU A 452 -40.20 43.04 8.26
C GLU A 452 -38.87 43.44 8.94
N GLU A 453 -37.96 44.20 8.29
CA GLU A 453 -37.87 45.67 8.10
C GLU A 453 -37.12 46.45 9.22
N VAL A 454 -36.53 47.60 8.82
CA VAL A 454 -35.90 48.70 9.61
C VAL A 454 -34.38 48.53 9.88
N SER A 455 -33.46 49.14 9.09
CA SER A 455 -32.84 50.51 9.21
C SER A 455 -32.19 50.78 10.59
N GLU A 456 -31.02 51.41 10.79
CA GLU A 456 -30.36 52.53 10.12
C GLU A 456 -28.94 52.77 10.75
N SER A 457 -27.98 53.23 9.93
CA SER A 457 -26.88 54.22 10.15
C SER A 457 -25.93 54.29 11.38
N GLU A 458 -24.62 54.47 11.05
CA GLU A 458 -23.63 55.50 11.53
C GLU A 458 -23.11 55.50 13.01
N ASP A 459 -21.87 55.85 13.40
CA ASP A 459 -20.59 56.22 12.76
C ASP A 459 -19.43 56.23 13.82
N ALA A 460 -18.18 56.15 13.34
CA ALA A 460 -16.88 56.66 13.84
C ALA A 460 -16.37 56.52 15.31
N ALA A 461 -15.17 55.93 15.51
CA ALA A 461 -13.87 56.64 15.74
C ALA A 461 -12.71 55.83 16.40
N LYS A 462 -11.56 55.81 15.70
CA LYS A 462 -10.12 55.88 16.11
C LYS A 462 -9.39 54.78 16.94
N GLU A 463 -8.44 54.14 16.24
CA GLU A 463 -7.08 53.57 16.52
C GLU A 463 -6.31 53.90 17.84
N PRO A 464 -5.21 53.17 18.24
CA PRO A 464 -4.22 52.46 17.37
C PRO A 464 -3.61 51.09 17.81
N ALA A 465 -3.05 50.40 16.80
CA ALA A 465 -1.82 49.58 16.71
C ALA A 465 -1.47 48.46 17.74
N ALA A 466 -1.38 47.22 17.23
CA ALA A 466 -0.32 46.25 17.56
C ALA A 466 -0.18 45.19 16.45
N ALA A 467 1.06 44.80 16.16
CA ALA A 467 1.53 44.06 14.99
C ALA A 467 1.04 42.59 14.89
N GLY A 468 0.76 42.16 13.65
CA GLY A 468 0.57 40.76 13.26
C GLY A 468 1.30 40.52 11.94
N ASP A 469 2.21 39.54 11.96
CA ASP A 469 3.08 39.10 10.85
C ASP A 469 2.23 38.35 9.82
N ASP A 470 2.11 38.88 8.60
CA ASP A 470 1.45 38.25 7.46
C ASP A 470 2.50 37.68 6.50
N ILE A 471 2.28 36.42 6.11
CA ILE A 471 3.15 35.60 5.27
C ILE A 471 3.07 36.08 3.81
N GLU A 472 4.12 36.74 3.32
CA GLU A 472 4.27 37.08 1.90
C GLU A 472 4.62 35.85 1.04
N LYS A 473 3.82 35.61 0.00
CA LYS A 473 4.16 34.75 -1.15
C LYS A 473 5.37 35.35 -1.89
N PRO A 474 6.35 34.55 -2.36
CA PRO A 474 7.44 35.08 -3.16
C PRO A 474 6.92 35.50 -4.54
N SER A 475 7.09 36.80 -4.85
CA SER A 475 6.86 37.36 -6.17
C SER A 475 7.99 36.93 -7.12
N SER A 476 7.59 36.37 -8.26
CA SER A 476 8.47 36.05 -9.38
C SER A 476 9.13 37.33 -9.91
N THR A 477 10.41 37.53 -9.60
CA THR A 477 11.26 38.53 -10.26
C THR A 477 12.31 37.85 -11.11
N VAL A 478 12.05 37.74 -12.42
CA VAL A 478 13.09 37.84 -13.45
C VAL A 478 12.50 38.60 -14.64
N ALA A 479 12.73 39.92 -14.67
CA ALA A 479 12.63 40.70 -15.90
C ALA A 479 14.01 40.67 -16.59
N PRO A 480 14.10 40.47 -17.91
CA PRO A 480 15.39 40.54 -18.60
C PRO A 480 15.83 42.00 -18.73
N VAL A 481 17.00 42.31 -18.17
CA VAL A 481 17.69 43.61 -18.32
C VAL A 481 18.25 43.69 -19.74
N VAL A 482 17.72 44.58 -20.57
CA VAL A 482 18.30 44.93 -21.87
C VAL A 482 19.23 46.13 -21.70
N VAL A 483 20.53 45.90 -21.86
CA VAL A 483 21.57 46.94 -21.82
C VAL A 483 21.50 47.79 -23.09
N LYS A 484 21.29 49.11 -22.93
CA LYS A 484 21.35 50.11 -24.00
C LYS A 484 22.78 50.68 -24.10
N ALA A 485 23.45 50.49 -25.23
CA ALA A 485 24.61 51.29 -25.63
C ALA A 485 24.25 52.05 -26.92
N GLY A 486 24.49 53.36 -26.94
CA GLY A 486 24.06 54.27 -28.00
C GLY A 486 25.05 54.42 -29.17
N GLY A 487 24.56 55.08 -30.23
CA GLY A 487 25.36 55.57 -31.35
C GLY A 487 24.49 55.80 -32.60
N ALA A 488 24.34 57.06 -33.01
CA ALA A 488 23.50 57.53 -34.11
C ALA A 488 24.15 57.34 -35.51
N THR A 489 23.34 57.16 -36.57
CA THR A 489 23.23 58.00 -37.79
C THR A 489 22.46 57.30 -38.94
N ASP A 490 21.44 58.00 -39.44
CA ASP A 490 20.96 58.21 -40.82
C ASP A 490 20.47 57.10 -41.79
N GLU A 491 19.24 57.37 -42.28
CA GLU A 491 18.58 57.11 -43.58
C GLU A 491 17.67 55.89 -43.86
N PRO A 492 16.61 56.05 -44.70
CA PRO A 492 15.30 55.40 -44.51
C PRO A 492 14.83 54.47 -45.67
N ALA A 493 13.79 53.68 -45.35
CA ALA A 493 12.58 53.39 -46.15
C ALA A 493 12.23 51.90 -46.42
N SER A 494 10.97 51.59 -46.03
CA SER A 494 10.02 50.61 -46.58
C SER A 494 9.80 49.26 -45.86
N PRO A 495 8.55 48.74 -45.83
CA PRO A 495 7.88 48.50 -44.55
C PRO A 495 7.56 47.03 -44.22
N ALA A 496 7.52 46.77 -42.91
CA ALA A 496 6.57 45.91 -42.18
C ALA A 496 6.36 44.44 -42.62
N SER A 497 7.01 43.54 -41.89
CA SER A 497 6.36 42.31 -41.39
C SER A 497 7.05 41.83 -40.10
N THR A 498 6.66 42.39 -38.96
CA THR A 498 7.02 41.88 -37.63
C THR A 498 5.81 41.99 -36.71
N SER A 499 5.04 40.90 -36.58
CA SER A 499 4.15 40.67 -35.44
C SER A 499 3.56 39.24 -35.42
N ASP A 500 4.41 38.21 -35.35
CA ASP A 500 3.93 36.81 -35.17
C ASP A 500 4.67 36.04 -34.05
N ALA A 501 5.21 36.74 -33.04
CA ALA A 501 6.06 36.10 -32.02
C ALA A 501 5.42 35.69 -30.66
N PRO A 502 4.19 36.07 -30.26
CA PRO A 502 3.58 35.52 -29.04
C PRO A 502 2.46 34.48 -29.27
N TYR A 503 1.86 34.42 -30.48
CA TYR A 503 0.66 33.59 -30.72
C TYR A 503 0.96 32.11 -31.00
N THR A 504 2.15 31.79 -31.51
CA THR A 504 2.54 30.41 -31.85
C THR A 504 3.04 29.61 -30.64
N THR A 505 3.49 30.29 -29.57
CA THR A 505 4.07 29.65 -28.38
C THR A 505 3.02 29.01 -27.47
N PHE A 506 1.77 29.48 -27.53
CA PHE A 506 0.65 28.90 -26.78
C PHE A 506 -0.03 27.73 -27.50
N GLN A 507 0.06 27.64 -28.84
CA GLN A 507 -0.60 26.58 -29.60
C GLN A 507 0.00 25.18 -29.38
N ASN A 508 1.25 25.10 -28.92
CA ASN A 508 1.96 23.82 -28.76
C ASN A 508 1.99 23.29 -27.32
N LYS A 509 1.48 24.04 -26.35
CA LYS A 509 1.47 23.64 -24.94
C LYS A 509 0.17 22.95 -24.56
N ARG A 510 0.24 21.96 -23.66
CA ARG A 510 -0.95 21.25 -23.16
C ARG A 510 -1.43 21.83 -21.83
N LEU A 511 -2.70 21.64 -21.51
CA LEU A 511 -3.20 21.96 -20.17
C LEU A 511 -2.63 20.97 -19.16
N CYS A 512 -2.06 21.47 -18.06
CA CYS A 512 -1.69 20.62 -16.92
C CYS A 512 -2.96 20.16 -16.21
N GLU A 513 -3.10 18.85 -16.01
CA GLU A 513 -4.19 18.29 -15.20
C GLU A 513 -4.05 18.75 -13.75
N ARG A 514 -5.19 19.05 -13.11
CA ARG A 514 -5.21 19.59 -11.74
C ARG A 514 -4.55 18.67 -10.72
N TRP A 515 -4.70 17.36 -10.91
CA TRP A 515 -4.10 16.39 -10.01
C TRP A 515 -2.57 16.42 -10.10
N LEU A 516 -2.02 16.59 -11.30
CA LEU A 516 -0.57 16.67 -11.52
C LEU A 516 -0.01 17.98 -10.97
N ASP A 517 -0.73 19.09 -11.13
CA ASP A 517 -0.37 20.36 -10.49
C ASP A 517 -0.36 20.26 -8.96
N ASN A 518 -1.33 19.56 -8.37
CA ASN A 518 -1.32 19.24 -6.94
C ASN A 518 -0.10 18.40 -6.55
N LEU A 519 0.33 17.43 -7.37
CA LEU A 519 1.56 16.68 -7.10
C LEU A 519 2.81 17.57 -7.12
N PHE A 520 2.90 18.56 -8.03
CA PHE A 520 3.99 19.55 -8.01
C PHE A 520 4.01 20.38 -6.72
N MET A 521 2.84 20.80 -6.24
CA MET A 521 2.73 21.55 -4.99
C MET A 521 3.15 20.71 -3.79
N VAL A 522 2.70 19.45 -3.72
CA VAL A 522 3.08 18.53 -2.65
C VAL A 522 4.57 18.19 -2.69
N LEU A 523 5.14 17.99 -3.89
CA LEU A 523 6.59 17.79 -4.05
C LEU A 523 7.39 19.00 -3.58
N TYR A 524 6.93 20.21 -3.88
CA TYR A 524 7.57 21.43 -3.38
C TYR A 524 7.54 21.49 -1.85
N GLU A 525 6.43 21.12 -1.22
CA GLU A 525 6.34 21.04 0.23
C GLU A 525 7.33 20.03 0.82
N ASP A 526 7.43 18.82 0.24
CA ASP A 526 8.38 17.79 0.64
C ASP A 526 9.83 18.30 0.52
N LEU A 527 10.22 18.87 -0.63
CA LEU A 527 11.56 19.44 -0.85
C LEU A 527 11.88 20.59 0.12
N ARG A 528 10.92 21.47 0.38
CA ARG A 528 11.08 22.59 1.32
C ARG A 528 11.32 22.09 2.73
N VAL A 529 10.49 21.15 3.21
CA VAL A 529 10.62 20.58 4.55
C VAL A 529 11.95 19.84 4.70
N TYR A 530 12.35 19.06 3.68
CA TYR A 530 13.66 18.41 3.65
C TYR A 530 14.80 19.43 3.76
N THR A 531 14.76 20.50 2.96
CA THR A 531 15.80 21.54 2.97
C THR A 531 15.89 22.26 4.31
N ILE A 532 14.75 22.59 4.93
CA ILE A 532 14.71 23.19 6.27
C ILE A 532 15.37 22.26 7.28
N TRP A 533 14.97 20.98 7.31
CA TRP A 533 15.54 19.99 8.21
C TRP A 533 17.06 19.86 8.06
N ARG A 534 17.56 19.72 6.82
CA ARG A 534 19.01 19.60 6.58
C ARG A 534 19.77 20.87 6.97
N THR A 535 19.18 22.04 6.74
CA THR A 535 19.78 23.33 7.13
C THR A 535 19.83 23.47 8.65
N GLU A 536 18.74 23.15 9.36
CA GLU A 536 18.71 23.15 10.82
C GLU A 536 19.74 22.18 11.40
N MET A 537 19.80 20.94 10.92
CA MET A 537 20.79 19.97 11.38
C MET A 537 22.22 20.47 11.17
N ALA A 538 22.51 21.09 10.03
CA ALA A 538 23.84 21.65 9.75
C ALA A 538 24.19 22.82 10.70
N GLN A 539 23.23 23.71 10.99
CA GLN A 539 23.42 24.82 11.93
C GLN A 539 23.70 24.33 13.35
N TYR A 540 22.94 23.35 13.85
CA TYR A 540 23.17 22.75 15.17
C TYR A 540 24.53 22.06 15.23
N ARG A 541 24.91 21.33 14.18
CA ARG A 541 26.23 20.68 14.07
C ARG A 541 27.38 21.69 14.10
N GLN A 542 27.22 22.85 13.44
CA GLN A 542 28.20 23.95 13.49
C GLN A 542 28.31 24.59 14.88
N GLN A 543 27.18 24.74 15.58
CA GLN A 543 27.13 25.27 16.95
C GLN A 543 27.55 24.23 18.02
N GLN A 544 27.91 23.01 17.61
CA GLN A 544 28.17 21.85 18.49
C GLN A 544 27.01 21.57 19.46
N LEU A 545 25.78 21.91 19.07
CA LEU A 545 24.56 21.61 19.81
C LEU A 545 23.96 20.29 19.31
N VAL A 546 23.35 19.55 20.23
CA VAL A 546 22.62 18.32 19.89
C VAL A 546 21.29 18.71 19.25
N TYR A 547 21.07 18.29 18.01
CA TYR A 547 19.78 18.44 17.35
C TYR A 547 18.80 17.40 17.90
N LYS A 548 17.78 17.86 18.64
CA LYS A 548 16.78 16.99 19.27
C LYS A 548 15.44 17.14 18.55
N LYS A 549 14.81 16.00 18.24
CA LYS A 549 13.47 15.83 17.68
C LYS A 549 12.80 14.64 18.35
N SER A 550 11.47 14.57 18.28
CA SER A 550 10.71 13.43 18.79
C SER A 550 10.97 12.16 17.96
N ALA A 551 10.68 10.98 18.52
CA ALA A 551 10.85 9.72 17.77
C ALA A 551 9.95 9.71 16.51
N GLU A 552 8.74 10.24 16.61
CA GLU A 552 7.78 10.32 15.51
C GLU A 552 8.21 11.33 14.44
N GLU A 553 8.83 12.45 14.82
CA GLU A 553 9.39 13.41 13.87
C GLU A 553 10.53 12.78 13.07
N TRP A 554 11.42 12.02 13.72
CA TRP A 554 12.50 11.31 13.03
C TRP A 554 11.97 10.24 12.07
N GLU A 555 10.90 9.53 12.44
CA GLU A 555 10.24 8.57 11.55
C GLU A 555 9.70 9.27 10.29
N ILE A 556 8.98 10.38 10.44
CA ILE A 556 8.43 11.16 9.32
C ILE A 556 9.55 11.74 8.44
N LEU A 557 10.62 12.25 9.04
CA LEU A 557 11.77 12.79 8.30
C LEU A 557 12.52 11.70 7.53
N GLY A 558 12.63 10.50 8.10
CA GLY A 558 13.17 9.32 7.41
C GLY A 558 12.32 8.94 6.19
N GLU A 559 11.00 8.85 6.34
CA GLU A 559 10.08 8.58 5.21
C GLU A 559 10.16 9.68 4.14
N LEU A 560 10.25 10.95 4.54
CA LEU A 560 10.42 12.07 3.61
C LEU A 560 11.72 11.93 2.79
N ALA A 561 12.84 11.64 3.45
CA ALA A 561 14.12 11.44 2.79
C ALA A 561 14.08 10.23 1.84
N GLU A 562 13.41 9.13 2.23
CA GLU A 562 13.21 7.97 1.37
C GLU A 562 12.40 8.32 0.12
N ARG A 563 11.29 9.08 0.26
CA ARG A 563 10.48 9.54 -0.89
C ARG A 563 11.24 10.43 -1.87
N LEU A 564 12.19 11.21 -1.37
CA LEU A 564 13.03 12.12 -2.14
C LEU A 564 14.33 11.49 -2.65
N HIS A 565 14.49 10.17 -2.52
CA HIS A 565 15.67 9.41 -2.97
C HIS A 565 16.98 9.80 -2.26
N HIS A 566 16.91 10.12 -0.97
CA HIS A 566 18.05 10.42 -0.10
C HIS A 566 18.25 9.31 0.97
N PRO A 567 18.79 8.13 0.58
CA PRO A 567 18.80 6.95 1.44
C PRO A 567 19.78 7.04 2.62
N GLU A 568 20.84 7.83 2.53
CA GLU A 568 21.82 7.97 3.63
C GLU A 568 21.24 8.82 4.76
N GLU A 569 20.59 9.92 4.40
CA GLU A 569 19.88 10.80 5.32
C GLU A 569 18.66 10.12 5.93
N ALA A 570 17.95 9.30 5.16
CA ALA A 570 16.83 8.50 5.67
C ALA A 570 17.28 7.55 6.80
N VAL A 571 18.42 6.89 6.61
CA VAL A 571 18.98 5.96 7.61
C VAL A 571 19.46 6.71 8.85
N GLU A 572 20.13 7.87 8.68
CA GLU A 572 20.51 8.74 9.82
C GLU A 572 19.27 9.10 10.65
N ALA A 573 18.15 9.45 10.00
CA ALA A 573 16.90 9.75 10.69
C ALA A 573 16.30 8.51 11.38
N TYR A 574 16.29 7.34 10.73
CA TYR A 574 15.77 6.11 11.32
C TYR A 574 16.62 5.60 12.50
N GLU A 575 17.94 5.70 12.43
CA GLU A 575 18.82 5.35 13.56
C GLU A 575 18.59 6.28 14.77
N ASN A 576 18.40 7.57 14.52
CA ASN A 576 18.02 8.52 15.57
C ASN A 576 16.65 8.19 16.18
N CYS A 577 15.66 7.81 15.35
CA CYS A 577 14.36 7.32 15.83
C CYS A 577 14.53 6.09 16.75
N LEU A 578 15.24 5.07 16.29
CA LEU A 578 15.46 3.81 17.01
C LEU A 578 16.27 3.99 18.30
N SER A 579 17.11 5.03 18.39
CA SER A 579 17.83 5.37 19.62
C SER A 579 16.91 5.91 20.74
N ILE A 580 15.73 6.43 20.37
CA ILE A 580 14.75 7.00 21.29
C ILE A 580 13.66 5.96 21.59
N ARG A 581 13.03 5.42 20.54
CA ARG A 581 11.92 4.46 20.64
C ARG A 581 12.02 3.44 19.53
N PHE A 582 11.70 2.18 19.81
CA PHE A 582 11.56 1.19 18.77
C PHE A 582 10.40 1.58 17.84
N SER A 583 10.68 1.65 16.53
CA SER A 583 9.66 1.77 15.50
C SER A 583 9.85 0.69 14.44
N PRO A 584 8.79 -0.10 14.13
CA PRO A 584 8.86 -1.10 13.06
C PRO A 584 9.15 -0.47 11.70
N LYS A 585 8.62 0.73 11.43
CA LYS A 585 8.87 1.47 10.19
C LYS A 585 10.34 1.87 10.04
N ALA A 586 10.91 2.47 11.09
CA ALA A 586 12.31 2.87 11.09
C ALA A 586 13.24 1.64 10.96
N MET A 587 12.92 0.55 11.67
CA MET A 587 13.68 -0.71 11.58
C MET A 587 13.61 -1.33 10.18
N ARG A 588 12.46 -1.25 9.50
CA ARG A 588 12.31 -1.68 8.09
C ARG A 588 13.16 -0.83 7.15
N GLY A 589 13.19 0.50 7.31
CA GLY A 589 14.04 1.38 6.51
C GLY A 589 15.53 1.03 6.66
N VAL A 590 15.98 0.78 7.90
CA VAL A 590 17.35 0.33 8.20
C VAL A 590 17.63 -1.06 7.62
N LEU A 591 16.67 -1.98 7.68
CA LEU A 591 16.78 -3.31 7.07
C LEU A 591 17.07 -3.22 5.56
N VAL A 592 16.31 -2.40 4.82
CA VAL A 592 16.49 -2.22 3.37
C VAL A 592 17.89 -1.69 3.04
N ARG A 593 18.42 -0.76 3.86
CA ARG A 593 19.80 -0.27 3.71
C ARG A 593 20.83 -1.39 3.96
N ASN A 594 20.63 -2.18 5.01
CA ASN A 594 21.53 -3.26 5.40
C ASN A 594 21.56 -4.39 4.37
N GLU A 595 20.43 -4.65 3.70
CA GLU A 595 20.39 -5.57 2.55
C GLU A 595 21.24 -5.04 1.38
N ARG A 596 21.25 -3.72 1.13
CA ARG A 596 22.08 -3.10 0.09
C ARG A 596 23.58 -3.13 0.43
N THR A 597 23.95 -2.97 1.70
CA THR A 597 25.36 -3.07 2.15
C THR A 597 25.84 -4.51 2.28
N LYS A 598 24.94 -5.50 2.24
CA LYS A 598 25.19 -6.92 2.47
C LYS A 598 25.78 -7.22 3.86
N ASP A 599 25.41 -6.43 4.87
CA ASP A 599 25.80 -6.73 6.26
C ASP A 599 24.85 -7.76 6.89
N VAL A 600 25.17 -9.04 6.70
CA VAL A 600 24.36 -10.18 7.16
C VAL A 600 24.02 -10.11 8.65
N ARG A 601 24.93 -9.61 9.50
CA ARG A 601 24.71 -9.58 10.96
C ARG A 601 23.65 -8.54 11.32
N GLN A 602 23.73 -7.35 10.74
CA GLN A 602 22.76 -6.30 10.98
C GLN A 602 21.39 -6.63 10.39
N VAL A 603 21.36 -7.26 9.21
CA VAL A 603 20.10 -7.74 8.61
C VAL A 603 19.44 -8.78 9.52
N CYS A 604 20.19 -9.77 10.02
CA CYS A 604 19.64 -10.75 10.98
C CYS A 604 19.13 -10.08 12.27
N GLY A 605 19.88 -9.12 12.82
CA GLY A 605 19.47 -8.39 14.01
C GLY A 605 18.20 -7.55 13.81
N ALA A 606 18.04 -6.91 12.66
CA ALA A 606 16.82 -6.17 12.31
C ALA A 606 15.63 -7.11 12.09
N LEU A 607 15.86 -8.23 11.39
CA LEU A 607 14.84 -9.27 11.16
C LEU A 607 14.30 -9.84 12.47
N ILE A 608 15.17 -10.21 13.42
CA ILE A 608 14.74 -10.75 14.72
C ILE A 608 13.81 -9.75 15.43
N ARG A 609 14.17 -8.47 15.46
CA ARG A 609 13.36 -7.42 16.12
C ARG A 609 12.01 -7.22 15.44
N LEU A 610 11.97 -7.20 14.10
CA LEU A 610 10.72 -7.07 13.33
C LEU A 610 9.79 -8.26 13.55
N VAL A 611 10.32 -9.49 13.50
CA VAL A 611 9.55 -10.72 13.77
C VAL A 611 8.98 -10.69 15.20
N THR A 612 9.79 -10.28 16.17
CA THR A 612 9.37 -10.19 17.58
C THR A 612 8.26 -9.17 17.77
N TRP A 613 8.41 -7.99 17.15
CA TRP A 613 7.38 -6.95 17.20
C TRP A 613 6.07 -7.40 16.53
N GLN A 614 6.13 -8.08 15.39
CA GLN A 614 4.94 -8.63 14.76
C GLN A 614 4.26 -9.71 15.62
N TYR A 615 5.05 -10.59 16.22
CA TYR A 615 4.53 -11.65 17.11
C TYR A 615 3.87 -11.07 18.36
N ARG A 616 4.42 -9.98 18.93
CA ARG A 616 3.77 -9.21 20.01
C ARG A 616 2.35 -8.79 19.64
N TRP A 617 2.11 -8.46 18.37
CA TRP A 617 0.80 -8.09 17.83
C TRP A 617 0.10 -9.25 17.10
N TYR A 618 0.26 -10.48 17.61
CA TYR A 618 -0.44 -11.70 17.20
C TYR A 618 -0.24 -12.09 15.72
N SER A 619 0.87 -11.65 15.11
CA SER A 619 1.19 -11.95 13.72
C SER A 619 2.38 -12.90 13.61
N GLU A 620 2.13 -14.12 13.15
CA GLU A 620 3.17 -15.13 12.86
C GLU A 620 3.62 -15.08 11.39
N PHE A 621 2.95 -14.29 10.56
CA PHE A 621 3.12 -14.31 9.12
C PHE A 621 3.37 -12.93 8.54
N SER A 622 4.53 -12.78 7.91
CA SER A 622 4.88 -11.67 7.04
C SER A 622 5.59 -12.18 5.79
N PRO A 623 4.98 -12.03 4.59
CA PRO A 623 5.61 -12.40 3.33
C PRO A 623 6.95 -11.72 3.09
N TYR A 624 7.10 -10.46 3.50
CA TYR A 624 8.32 -9.70 3.31
C TYR A 624 9.47 -10.25 4.18
N LEU A 625 9.22 -10.47 5.49
CA LEU A 625 10.25 -11.01 6.38
C LEU A 625 10.62 -12.46 6.01
N LEU A 626 9.65 -13.26 5.55
CA LEU A 626 9.89 -14.60 5.02
C LEU A 626 10.74 -14.57 3.74
N TYR A 627 10.53 -13.60 2.87
CA TYR A 627 11.35 -13.42 1.68
C TYR A 627 12.78 -13.02 2.05
N THR A 628 12.97 -12.05 2.95
CA THR A 628 14.30 -11.61 3.41
C THR A 628 15.10 -12.75 4.01
N ILE A 629 14.52 -13.55 4.92
CA ILE A 629 15.23 -14.69 5.52
C ILE A 629 15.53 -15.79 4.51
N ARG A 630 14.60 -16.08 3.57
CA ARG A 630 14.84 -17.03 2.48
C ARG A 630 16.04 -16.59 1.65
N LYS A 631 16.05 -15.32 1.22
CA LYS A 631 17.15 -14.74 0.42
C LYS A 631 18.49 -14.84 1.16
N LEU A 632 18.52 -14.54 2.45
CA LEU A 632 19.73 -14.69 3.27
C LEU A 632 20.21 -16.15 3.35
N ILE A 633 19.28 -17.10 3.49
CA ILE A 633 19.62 -18.53 3.51
C ILE A 633 20.15 -18.99 2.14
N GLU A 634 19.57 -18.50 1.05
CA GLU A 634 20.02 -18.82 -0.32
C GLU A 634 21.42 -18.28 -0.62
N GLU A 635 21.76 -17.08 -0.12
CA GLU A 635 23.06 -16.44 -0.36
C GLU A 635 24.17 -16.97 0.57
N GLU A 636 23.88 -17.19 1.85
CA GLU A 636 24.89 -17.44 2.90
C GLU A 636 24.85 -18.86 3.50
N GLY A 637 23.76 -19.59 3.29
CA GLY A 637 23.51 -20.93 3.81
C GLY A 637 22.86 -20.97 5.20
N ALA A 638 21.95 -21.93 5.41
CA ALA A 638 21.14 -22.03 6.63
C ALA A 638 21.96 -22.16 7.93
N VAL A 639 23.04 -22.95 7.92
CA VAL A 639 23.89 -23.18 9.11
C VAL A 639 24.52 -21.87 9.60
N LYS A 640 25.04 -21.06 8.67
CA LYS A 640 25.68 -19.78 8.98
C LYS A 640 24.67 -18.80 9.58
N ILE A 641 23.50 -18.68 8.96
CA ILE A 641 22.41 -17.82 9.46
C ILE A 641 21.97 -18.27 10.86
N ARG A 642 21.80 -19.58 11.08
CA ARG A 642 21.46 -20.14 12.39
C ARG A 642 22.52 -19.82 13.45
N SER A 643 23.81 -19.94 13.12
CA SER A 643 24.90 -19.57 14.04
C SER A 643 24.92 -18.07 14.36
N ILE A 644 24.61 -17.21 13.39
CA ILE A 644 24.52 -15.75 13.61
C ILE A 644 23.36 -15.42 14.54
N ILE A 645 22.17 -16.01 14.30
CA ILE A 645 21.00 -15.83 15.17
C ILE A 645 21.34 -16.27 16.60
N GLN A 646 21.93 -17.45 16.78
CA GLN A 646 22.34 -17.97 18.10
C GLN A 646 23.46 -17.16 18.76
N GLY A 647 24.30 -16.47 17.99
CA GLY A 647 25.37 -15.61 18.49
C GLY A 647 24.89 -14.23 18.96
N THR A 648 23.59 -13.92 18.80
CA THR A 648 23.02 -12.63 19.22
C THR A 648 22.75 -12.64 20.73
N SER A 649 22.92 -11.50 21.41
CA SER A 649 22.71 -11.37 22.86
C SER A 649 21.23 -11.35 23.31
N LEU A 650 20.30 -11.58 22.38
CA LEU A 650 18.86 -11.55 22.66
C LEU A 650 18.40 -12.85 23.36
N PRO A 651 17.29 -12.80 24.11
CA PRO A 651 16.77 -13.97 24.81
C PRO A 651 16.41 -15.14 23.89
N GLN A 652 16.59 -16.39 24.36
CA GLN A 652 16.35 -17.58 23.54
C GLN A 652 14.92 -17.67 23.00
N HIS A 653 13.91 -17.30 23.79
CA HIS A 653 12.51 -17.34 23.36
C HIS A 653 12.22 -16.42 22.16
N VAL A 654 12.96 -15.32 22.03
CA VAL A 654 12.90 -14.40 20.89
C VAL A 654 13.55 -15.01 19.65
N LEU A 655 14.70 -15.66 19.82
CA LEU A 655 15.42 -16.31 18.73
C LEU A 655 14.61 -17.47 18.13
N ASP A 656 13.88 -18.20 18.97
CA ASP A 656 13.03 -19.31 18.55
C ASP A 656 11.91 -18.89 17.58
N LEU A 657 11.39 -17.65 17.68
CA LEU A 657 10.43 -17.10 16.71
C LEU A 657 11.03 -16.99 15.31
N THR A 658 12.26 -16.50 15.21
CA THR A 658 12.96 -16.36 13.92
C THR A 658 13.32 -17.74 13.34
N HIS A 659 13.62 -18.71 14.19
CA HIS A 659 13.86 -20.09 13.76
C HIS A 659 12.63 -20.74 13.09
N GLN A 660 11.40 -20.30 13.36
CA GLN A 660 10.22 -20.81 12.66
C GLN A 660 10.25 -20.49 11.17
N TYR A 661 10.64 -19.27 10.81
CA TYR A 661 10.77 -18.87 9.41
C TYR A 661 11.87 -19.66 8.69
N ALA A 662 12.98 -19.94 9.38
CA ALA A 662 14.03 -20.80 8.84
C ALA A 662 13.56 -22.26 8.67
N ALA A 663 12.79 -22.79 9.64
CA ALA A 663 12.19 -24.12 9.56
C ALA A 663 11.18 -24.23 8.42
N LEU A 664 10.44 -23.16 8.13
CA LEU A 664 9.55 -23.09 6.98
C LEU A 664 10.32 -23.16 5.65
N CYS A 665 11.42 -22.43 5.53
CA CYS A 665 12.30 -22.52 4.35
C CYS A 665 12.84 -23.96 4.16
N ALA A 666 13.22 -24.64 5.26
CA ALA A 666 13.63 -26.04 5.22
C ALA A 666 12.49 -26.99 4.82
N ALA A 667 11.26 -26.75 5.31
CA ALA A 667 10.09 -27.54 4.94
C ALA A 667 9.77 -27.45 3.44
N PHE A 668 10.01 -26.29 2.83
CA PHE A 668 9.88 -26.07 1.39
C PHE A 668 11.09 -26.50 0.56
N ARG A 669 12.17 -26.97 1.21
CA ARG A 669 13.45 -27.32 0.58
C ARG A 669 13.98 -26.18 -0.30
N SER A 670 13.95 -24.96 0.22
CA SER A 670 14.52 -23.80 -0.46
C SER A 670 16.03 -23.99 -0.69
N SER A 671 16.57 -23.37 -1.74
CA SER A 671 18.01 -23.47 -2.04
C SER A 671 18.86 -23.04 -0.85
N GLY A 672 19.92 -23.79 -0.52
CA GLY A 672 20.79 -23.48 0.63
C GLY A 672 20.23 -23.88 2.01
N SER A 673 19.06 -24.52 2.07
CA SER A 673 18.44 -25.00 3.33
C SER A 673 18.90 -26.40 3.79
N ASP A 674 19.76 -27.09 3.03
CA ASP A 674 20.20 -28.48 3.27
C ASP A 674 21.18 -28.67 4.45
N GLY A 675 21.17 -27.80 5.48
CA GLY A 675 22.17 -27.79 6.56
C GLY A 675 21.65 -27.51 7.96
#